data_AF-A0A8T5QAN3-F1
#
_entry.id   AF-A0A8T5QAN3-F1
#
_cell.length_a   1.000
_cell.length_b   1.000
_cell.length_c   1.000
_cell.angle_alpha   90.00
_cell.angle_beta   90.00
_cell.angle_gamma   90.00
#
_symmetry.space_group_name_H-M   'P 1'
#
loop_
_entity.id
_entity.type
_entity.pdbx_description
1 polymer ?
#
loop_
_entity_poly.entity_id
_entity_poly.type
_entity_poly.pdbx_seq_one_letter_code
_entity_poly.pdbx_strand_id
1 'polypeptide(L)'
;MEYRELVEVYKKLESTTKRLEKTSIISGLLKKTSTDELSVIMMLLQGRIYPPWDERKIGVASRLVLKAINIASGIDVNKIEEEWKQSGDLGLTAEKIISGKKQVTLFSSSLDVKKVFDNLIKLSSMEGEGAVDQKVKLIAELLTNASPLEARYIVRTVLEDLRIGVGEGSVRDAIVWAFLYPIKYNKEENDIQLSDEEREKYNKLVDILQEAVDITNDFSEVAVIAKEKGRDGLSKVNLEVGKPIKVMLYQKAKDMEDAFSIVGKPAACFPKNSIIYSNPHPRFIESFKEGELVIGKNGKYNRILNIFQRYYSGSLVRIIPHYLLPYNLTPEHRILAIKHNKCSWKSRNIICRPNCQEQKYSCRRLYNNYIAEWVKAEELKKGDFLILPKFKEESKIKKLDLADCCKGIQVKGNKIRLFSDKKGTFKGKWICRYIKLNEEFFELMGWYLAEGCASNKDRSFRFTLGIDEKEEARRIKTLIKKVFSVDSNISYLEERSVIKIRGFSTILAKFLLDSFGKKSKEKFIPFFILTSNKKNIQIFLKAYIKGDGHKTSFGYVIVTSSHFIAYQSVLLFSKLDILPSVKKYKNKGKGDIIYRIALFGKQLDNLIPNIHKTKTFHNRFWDNKDFFYIPIYKTESIPFQGKVYNIETKDKTYLASTLVHNCEYKYDGFRMQLHRDGDKIKLFTRRLENVTKQFPDVVKVVRENIDSSNYILDAEIIGIDPKTGRWMAFQNISQRIKRKYDIIRMSKDIPVMINIFDAMQVNGENIIKKPFSFRRELIKKITSEVPEKLQLAKEIITEDIKDAEKFYNESLDKGNEGIMVKALDKPYKPGSRVGYGVKVKPVMETLDLVIVGADWGEGKRAHWLSSFTIACKSGDKFLEIGKVGTGIKEKEEEGVSFLQLTNMLKPLIISEKGKEVIVKPSVIIEVNYEEIQKSVNYNSGYALRFPRLVRLREDKSLDEVSDLSMVKELYDKQRGR
;
A
#
# COMPACT_ATOMS: atom_id res chain seq x y z
N MET A 1 17.10 47.16 -1.69
CA MET A 1 16.35 47.17 -2.97
C MET A 1 15.15 48.11 -2.84
N GLU A 2 14.88 48.93 -3.85
CA GLU A 2 13.65 49.75 -3.88
C GLU A 2 12.40 48.85 -4.04
N TYR A 3 11.33 49.16 -3.31
CA TYR A 3 10.08 48.41 -3.37
C TYR A 3 9.45 48.43 -4.78
N ARG A 4 9.65 49.52 -5.52
CA ARG A 4 9.28 49.64 -6.94
C ARG A 4 9.86 48.54 -7.83
N GLU A 5 11.10 48.08 -7.60
CA GLU A 5 11.70 46.98 -8.37
C GLU A 5 10.96 45.65 -8.17
N LEU A 6 10.64 45.34 -6.91
CA LEU A 6 9.85 44.17 -6.54
C LEU A 6 8.42 44.24 -7.11
N VAL A 7 7.83 45.43 -7.13
CA VAL A 7 6.50 45.68 -7.67
C VAL A 7 6.44 45.54 -9.21
N GLU A 8 7.47 45.97 -9.94
CA GLU A 8 7.59 45.68 -11.37
C GLU A 8 7.78 44.18 -11.65
N VAL A 9 8.43 43.44 -10.75
CA VAL A 9 8.47 41.96 -10.81
C VAL A 9 7.08 41.37 -10.59
N TYR A 10 6.31 41.84 -9.61
CA TYR A 10 4.92 41.38 -9.40
C TYR A 10 4.04 41.62 -10.62
N LYS A 11 4.13 42.80 -11.25
CA LYS A 11 3.38 43.12 -12.49
C LYS A 11 3.72 42.18 -13.64
N LYS A 12 5.01 41.84 -13.83
CA LYS A 12 5.44 40.84 -14.82
C LYS A 12 4.93 39.43 -14.51
N LEU A 13 4.84 39.06 -13.23
CA LEU A 13 4.31 37.77 -12.78
C LEU A 13 2.78 37.69 -12.93
N GLU A 14 2.06 38.80 -12.76
CA GLU A 14 0.62 38.90 -13.02
C GLU A 14 0.32 38.83 -14.53
N SER A 15 1.14 39.45 -15.39
CA SER A 15 0.93 39.53 -16.83
C SER A 15 1.12 38.22 -17.61
N THR A 16 1.67 37.16 -17.01
CA THR A 16 1.86 35.86 -17.67
C THR A 16 1.15 34.73 -16.95
N THR A 17 0.69 33.74 -17.73
CA THR A 17 0.17 32.47 -17.23
C THR A 17 1.20 31.33 -17.32
N LYS A 18 2.30 31.53 -18.07
CA LYS A 18 3.33 30.53 -18.35
C LYS A 18 4.19 30.26 -17.10
N ARG A 19 4.17 29.02 -16.59
CA ARG A 19 4.92 28.62 -15.38
C ARG A 19 6.42 28.91 -15.50
N LEU A 20 7.03 28.56 -16.63
CA LEU A 20 8.48 28.71 -16.86
C LEU A 20 8.88 30.18 -16.99
N GLU A 21 8.04 31.03 -17.62
CA GLU A 21 8.26 32.48 -17.64
C GLU A 21 8.26 33.06 -16.21
N LYS A 22 7.31 32.66 -15.35
CA LYS A 22 7.32 33.06 -13.92
C LYS A 22 8.58 32.60 -13.20
N THR A 23 9.00 31.36 -13.42
CA THR A 23 10.25 30.82 -12.85
C THR A 23 11.46 31.64 -13.30
N SER A 24 11.52 32.04 -14.58
CA SER A 24 12.56 32.91 -15.14
C SER A 24 12.58 34.29 -14.47
N ILE A 25 11.41 34.94 -14.37
CA ILE A 25 11.25 36.26 -13.73
C ILE A 25 11.68 36.23 -12.27
N ILE A 26 11.23 35.23 -11.49
CA ILE A 26 11.63 35.07 -10.08
C ILE A 26 13.14 34.82 -10.00
N SER A 27 13.70 33.92 -10.82
CA SER A 27 15.14 33.63 -10.81
C SER A 27 15.99 34.88 -11.10
N GLY A 28 15.53 35.73 -12.03
CA GLY A 28 16.17 37.01 -12.33
C GLY A 28 16.17 38.00 -11.15
N LEU A 29 15.11 38.02 -10.34
CA LEU A 29 15.05 38.79 -9.09
C LEU A 29 16.01 38.20 -8.04
N LEU A 30 15.97 36.88 -7.81
CA LEU A 30 16.81 36.22 -6.80
C LEU A 30 18.31 36.39 -7.06
N LYS A 31 18.75 36.35 -8.34
CA LYS A 31 20.14 36.59 -8.74
C LYS A 31 20.65 38.00 -8.40
N LYS A 32 19.76 39.00 -8.36
CA LYS A 32 20.09 40.40 -8.03
C LYS A 32 19.97 40.72 -6.55
N THR A 33 19.33 39.85 -5.77
CA THR A 33 19.02 40.12 -4.36
C THR A 33 20.24 39.84 -3.48
N SER A 34 20.61 40.78 -2.58
CA SER A 34 21.66 40.55 -1.58
C SER A 34 21.27 39.42 -0.62
N THR A 35 22.22 38.84 0.12
CA THR A 35 21.87 37.71 1.01
C THR A 35 21.02 38.17 2.20
N ASP A 36 21.27 39.38 2.71
CA ASP A 36 20.52 39.98 3.81
C ASP A 36 19.05 40.30 3.43
N GLU A 37 18.81 40.76 2.19
CA GLU A 37 17.45 41.04 1.70
C GLU A 37 16.73 39.78 1.17
N LEU A 38 17.44 38.67 0.93
CA LEU A 38 16.87 37.47 0.31
C LEU A 38 15.74 36.86 1.13
N SER A 39 15.88 36.80 2.45
CA SER A 39 14.84 36.28 3.35
C SER A 39 13.53 37.08 3.24
N VAL A 40 13.64 38.41 3.26
CA VAL A 40 12.53 39.37 3.13
C VAL A 40 11.87 39.26 1.76
N ILE A 41 12.66 39.28 0.67
CA ILE A 41 12.17 39.13 -0.70
C ILE A 41 11.43 37.80 -0.87
N MET A 42 11.96 36.70 -0.32
CA MET A 42 11.33 35.39 -0.40
C MET A 42 10.00 35.30 0.34
N MET A 43 9.85 35.97 1.49
CA MET A 43 8.56 36.05 2.20
C MET A 43 7.55 36.90 1.41
N LEU A 44 7.95 38.09 0.95
CA LEU A 44 7.09 38.99 0.17
C LEU A 44 6.69 38.39 -1.18
N LEU A 45 7.55 37.62 -1.85
CA LEU A 45 7.19 36.86 -3.07
C LEU A 45 6.08 35.82 -2.83
N GLN A 46 5.92 35.36 -1.59
CA GLN A 46 4.86 34.43 -1.19
C GLN A 46 3.62 35.16 -0.61
N GLY A 47 3.62 36.50 -0.60
CA GLY A 47 2.56 37.32 0.02
C GLY A 47 2.53 37.24 1.54
N ARG A 48 3.68 37.01 2.19
CA ARG A 48 3.81 36.77 3.63
C ARG A 48 4.87 37.66 4.26
N ILE A 49 4.80 37.80 5.57
CA ILE A 49 5.81 38.48 6.41
C ILE A 49 6.41 37.57 7.49
N TYR A 50 5.93 36.34 7.58
CA TYR A 50 6.42 35.31 8.50
C TYR A 50 6.47 33.96 7.78
N PRO A 51 7.32 33.01 8.26
CA PRO A 51 7.30 31.63 7.79
C PRO A 51 5.90 30.99 7.91
N PRO A 52 5.55 30.00 7.07
CA PRO A 52 4.20 29.41 7.06
C PRO A 52 3.75 28.77 8.39
N TRP A 53 4.67 28.55 9.32
CA TRP A 53 4.47 27.91 10.61
C TRP A 53 4.43 28.86 11.82
N ASP A 54 4.66 30.17 11.60
CA ASP A 54 4.50 31.18 12.63
C ASP A 54 3.01 31.36 12.99
N GLU A 55 2.70 31.72 14.24
CA GLU A 55 1.33 31.98 14.68
C GLU A 55 0.83 33.39 14.31
N ARG A 56 1.76 34.30 13.99
CA ARG A 56 1.45 35.70 13.66
C ARG A 56 0.96 35.84 12.21
N LYS A 57 -0.01 36.73 12.02
CA LYS A 57 -0.61 37.09 10.72
C LYS A 57 -0.78 38.61 10.67
N ILE A 58 -0.85 39.21 9.48
CA ILE A 58 -1.03 40.66 9.32
C ILE A 58 -2.38 41.07 9.93
N GLY A 59 -3.43 40.27 9.67
CA GLY A 59 -4.70 40.34 10.41
C GLY A 59 -5.50 41.61 10.19
N VAL A 60 -5.39 42.23 9.01
CA VAL A 60 -6.10 43.47 8.65
C VAL A 60 -7.35 43.15 7.83
N ALA A 61 -8.51 43.65 8.26
CA ALA A 61 -9.77 43.51 7.53
C ALA A 61 -9.90 44.55 6.41
N SER A 62 -10.59 44.22 5.31
CA SER A 62 -10.80 45.11 4.15
C SER A 62 -11.39 46.48 4.51
N ARG A 63 -12.25 46.55 5.53
CA ARG A 63 -12.79 47.83 6.05
C ARG A 63 -11.73 48.76 6.65
N LEU A 64 -10.66 48.22 7.23
CA LEU A 64 -9.54 49.04 7.72
C LEU A 64 -8.69 49.57 6.56
N VAL A 65 -8.54 48.78 5.49
CA VAL A 65 -7.86 49.21 4.27
C VAL A 65 -8.67 50.28 3.54
N LEU A 66 -10.00 50.17 3.46
CA LEU A 66 -10.87 51.23 2.95
C LEU A 66 -10.64 52.58 3.68
N LYS A 67 -10.59 52.55 5.03
CA LYS A 67 -10.25 53.73 5.84
C LYS A 67 -8.84 54.26 5.53
N ALA A 68 -7.86 53.38 5.36
CA ALA A 68 -6.48 53.79 5.05
C ALA A 68 -6.35 54.40 3.64
N ILE A 69 -7.07 53.89 2.63
CA ILE A 69 -7.15 54.48 1.28
C ILE A 69 -7.83 55.84 1.35
N ASN A 70 -8.93 55.99 2.11
CA ASN A 70 -9.59 57.27 2.34
C ASN A 70 -8.64 58.31 2.93
N ILE A 71 -7.91 57.99 4.01
CA ILE A 71 -6.92 58.90 4.62
C ILE A 71 -5.79 59.24 3.65
N ALA A 72 -5.28 58.26 2.90
CA ALA A 72 -4.15 58.47 1.99
C ALA A 72 -4.51 59.24 0.69
N SER A 73 -5.79 59.27 0.29
CA SER A 73 -6.26 59.85 -0.98
C SER A 73 -7.20 61.06 -0.85
N GLY A 74 -7.85 61.24 0.31
CA GLY A 74 -8.91 62.23 0.51
C GLY A 74 -10.25 61.87 -0.16
N ILE A 75 -10.37 60.70 -0.81
CA ILE A 75 -11.61 60.30 -1.50
C ILE A 75 -12.59 59.64 -0.52
N ASP A 76 -13.87 60.00 -0.63
CA ASP A 76 -14.95 59.47 0.20
C ASP A 76 -15.05 57.94 0.17
N VAL A 77 -15.35 57.33 1.32
CA VAL A 77 -15.37 55.87 1.51
C VAL A 77 -16.40 55.19 0.61
N ASN A 78 -17.56 55.81 0.35
CA ASN A 78 -18.61 55.20 -0.48
C ASN A 78 -18.14 55.05 -1.94
N LYS A 79 -17.42 56.04 -2.47
CA LYS A 79 -16.83 55.97 -3.82
C LYS A 79 -15.75 54.89 -3.92
N ILE A 80 -14.95 54.70 -2.86
CA ILE A 80 -13.96 53.62 -2.80
C ILE A 80 -14.67 52.24 -2.74
N GLU A 81 -15.78 52.12 -2.00
CA GLU A 81 -16.58 50.90 -1.99
C GLU A 81 -17.27 50.61 -3.33
N GLU A 82 -17.77 51.61 -4.04
CA GLU A 82 -18.35 51.47 -5.39
C GLU A 82 -17.30 50.97 -6.38
N GLU A 83 -16.11 51.60 -6.39
CA GLU A 83 -15.00 51.16 -7.22
C GLU A 83 -14.54 49.73 -6.86
N TRP A 84 -14.54 49.36 -5.58
CA TRP A 84 -14.21 48.00 -5.15
C TRP A 84 -15.26 46.97 -5.58
N LYS A 85 -16.55 47.33 -5.55
CA LYS A 85 -17.65 46.48 -6.07
C LYS A 85 -17.49 46.23 -7.57
N GLN A 86 -17.04 47.24 -8.33
CA GLN A 86 -16.79 47.12 -9.78
C GLN A 86 -15.50 46.32 -10.10
N SER A 87 -14.40 46.61 -9.40
CA SER A 87 -13.08 46.01 -9.68
C SER A 87 -12.93 44.58 -9.15
N GLY A 88 -13.65 44.22 -8.08
CA GLY A 88 -13.48 42.96 -7.35
C GLY A 88 -12.12 42.82 -6.64
N ASP A 89 -11.33 43.89 -6.55
CA ASP A 89 -9.95 43.85 -6.05
C ASP A 89 -9.58 45.20 -5.44
N LEU A 90 -9.40 45.21 -4.10
CA LEU A 90 -9.12 46.45 -3.39
C LEU A 90 -7.73 47.03 -3.73
N GLY A 91 -6.81 46.21 -4.28
CA GLY A 91 -5.54 46.69 -4.81
C GLY A 91 -5.69 47.42 -6.15
N LEU A 92 -6.54 46.92 -7.06
CA LEU A 92 -6.88 47.65 -8.29
C LEU A 92 -7.58 48.97 -7.96
N THR A 93 -8.51 48.94 -7.01
CA THR A 93 -9.16 50.14 -6.48
C THR A 93 -8.15 51.12 -5.90
N ALA A 94 -7.20 50.65 -5.09
CA ALA A 94 -6.15 51.50 -4.52
C ALA A 94 -5.30 52.16 -5.62
N GLU A 95 -4.81 51.42 -6.61
CA GLU A 95 -4.05 52.02 -7.72
C GLU A 95 -4.84 53.12 -8.45
N LYS A 96 -6.09 52.83 -8.82
CA LYS A 96 -6.94 53.82 -9.51
C LYS A 96 -7.16 55.07 -8.66
N ILE A 97 -7.54 54.90 -7.39
CA ILE A 97 -7.77 55.99 -6.43
C ILE A 97 -6.49 56.80 -6.16
N ILE A 98 -5.35 56.14 -5.99
CA ILE A 98 -4.05 56.78 -5.72
C ILE A 98 -3.53 57.51 -6.97
N SER A 99 -3.80 57.00 -8.18
CA SER A 99 -3.48 57.69 -9.45
C SER A 99 -4.28 59.00 -9.65
N GLY A 100 -5.46 59.09 -9.04
CA GLY A 100 -6.33 60.28 -9.09
C GLY A 100 -6.06 61.36 -8.04
N LYS A 101 -5.03 61.23 -7.19
CA LYS A 101 -4.70 62.24 -6.16
C LYS A 101 -4.37 63.59 -6.80
N LYS A 102 -5.12 64.63 -6.43
CA LYS A 102 -4.80 66.03 -6.78
C LYS A 102 -3.78 66.68 -5.83
N GLN A 103 -3.53 66.09 -4.67
CA GLN A 103 -2.75 66.69 -3.59
C GLN A 103 -1.38 66.02 -3.50
N VAL A 104 -0.34 66.75 -3.90
CA VAL A 104 1.06 66.30 -3.82
C VAL A 104 1.58 66.56 -2.41
N THR A 105 2.14 65.53 -1.77
CA THR A 105 2.89 65.70 -0.50
C THR A 105 4.20 66.43 -0.76
N LEU A 106 4.48 67.51 -0.01
CA LEU A 106 5.72 68.30 -0.16
C LEU A 106 7.01 67.48 -0.01
N PHE A 107 6.94 66.33 0.67
CA PHE A 107 8.02 65.36 0.78
C PHE A 107 7.46 63.97 0.48
N SER A 108 8.09 63.25 -0.46
CA SER A 108 7.86 61.81 -0.68
C SER A 108 9.21 61.09 -0.61
N SER A 109 9.31 60.10 0.28
CA SER A 109 10.47 59.20 0.30
C SER A 109 10.17 57.99 -0.58
N SER A 110 11.12 57.54 -1.41
CA SER A 110 11.02 56.23 -2.04
C SER A 110 10.83 55.14 -0.97
N LEU A 111 10.06 54.11 -1.31
CA LEU A 111 9.81 52.98 -0.43
C LEU A 111 10.89 51.92 -0.64
N ASP A 112 11.59 51.54 0.41
CA ASP A 112 12.48 50.38 0.42
C ASP A 112 11.71 49.10 0.76
N VAL A 113 12.12 47.98 0.16
CA VAL A 113 11.57 46.64 0.49
C VAL A 113 11.61 46.37 1.99
N LYS A 114 12.74 46.67 2.64
CA LYS A 114 12.91 46.48 4.09
C LYS A 114 11.97 47.38 4.90
N LYS A 115 11.84 48.67 4.56
CA LYS A 115 10.93 49.62 5.24
C LYS A 115 9.47 49.18 5.14
N VAL A 116 9.04 48.68 3.97
CA VAL A 116 7.70 48.11 3.80
C VAL A 116 7.52 46.85 4.67
N PHE A 117 8.48 45.92 4.63
CA PHE A 117 8.42 44.69 5.41
C PHE A 117 8.38 44.92 6.93
N ASP A 118 9.27 45.78 7.45
CA ASP A 118 9.34 46.12 8.87
C ASP A 118 8.05 46.81 9.35
N ASN A 119 7.44 47.67 8.51
CA ASN A 119 6.13 48.26 8.79
C ASN A 119 4.99 47.23 8.77
N LEU A 120 5.01 46.24 7.88
CA LEU A 120 4.03 45.13 7.90
C LEU A 120 4.19 44.24 9.14
N ILE A 121 5.41 43.97 9.58
CA ILE A 121 5.69 43.30 10.87
C ILE A 121 5.12 44.13 12.03
N LYS A 122 5.38 45.44 12.05
CA LYS A 122 4.86 46.36 13.07
C LYS A 122 3.33 46.34 13.14
N LEU A 123 2.64 46.39 11.98
CA LEU A 123 1.18 46.24 11.87
C LEU A 123 0.66 44.95 12.52
N SER A 124 1.33 43.82 12.31
CA SER A 124 0.90 42.53 12.88
C SER A 124 1.04 42.48 14.40
N SER A 125 2.04 43.18 14.96
CA SER A 125 2.35 43.19 16.39
C SER A 125 1.48 44.14 17.25
N MET A 126 0.73 45.06 16.64
CA MET A 126 -0.15 45.98 17.37
C MET A 126 -1.40 45.27 17.89
N GLU A 127 -1.55 45.22 19.22
CA GLU A 127 -2.73 44.74 19.95
C GLU A 127 -3.10 45.75 21.06
N GLY A 128 -4.31 45.65 21.62
CA GLY A 128 -4.81 46.54 22.68
C GLY A 128 -5.69 47.70 22.21
N GLU A 129 -6.03 48.60 23.14
CA GLU A 129 -6.85 49.78 22.88
C GLU A 129 -6.11 50.78 21.96
N GLY A 130 -6.83 51.43 21.04
CA GLY A 130 -6.24 52.31 20.01
C GLY A 130 -5.42 51.61 18.90
N ALA A 131 -5.13 50.31 19.00
CA ALA A 131 -4.34 49.57 18.01
C ALA A 131 -4.97 49.57 16.60
N VAL A 132 -6.30 49.62 16.50
CA VAL A 132 -7.02 49.68 15.20
C VAL A 132 -6.68 50.96 14.44
N ASP A 133 -6.70 52.12 15.10
CA ASP A 133 -6.41 53.40 14.45
C ASP A 133 -4.92 53.56 14.14
N GLN A 134 -4.04 52.99 14.98
CA GLN A 134 -2.61 52.91 14.66
C GLN A 134 -2.35 52.05 13.41
N LYS A 135 -3.04 50.91 13.26
CA LYS A 135 -2.95 50.09 12.03
C LYS A 135 -3.40 50.86 10.80
N VAL A 136 -4.55 51.54 10.89
CA VAL A 136 -5.08 52.36 9.79
C VAL A 136 -4.11 53.50 9.42
N LYS A 137 -3.54 54.21 10.40
CA LYS A 137 -2.55 55.28 10.17
C LYS A 137 -1.28 54.75 9.49
N LEU A 138 -0.74 53.62 9.94
CA LEU A 138 0.50 53.06 9.39
C LEU A 138 0.30 52.49 7.96
N ILE A 139 -0.88 51.95 7.63
CA ILE A 139 -1.22 51.60 6.24
C ILE A 139 -1.36 52.88 5.40
N ALA A 140 -2.01 53.92 5.92
CA ALA A 140 -2.17 55.20 5.21
C ALA A 140 -0.83 55.92 4.97
N GLU A 141 0.15 55.79 5.88
CA GLU A 141 1.52 56.28 5.71
C GLU A 141 2.22 55.61 4.51
N LEU A 142 2.11 54.27 4.43
CA LEU A 142 2.63 53.50 3.29
C LEU A 142 1.94 53.91 1.97
N LEU A 143 0.61 54.03 1.95
CA LEU A 143 -0.17 54.43 0.76
C LEU A 143 -0.05 55.93 0.40
N THR A 144 0.46 56.75 1.31
CA THR A 144 0.78 58.16 1.03
C THR A 144 2.09 58.27 0.25
N ASN A 145 3.10 57.46 0.60
CA ASN A 145 4.41 57.46 -0.05
C ASN A 145 4.50 56.54 -1.29
N ALA A 146 3.52 55.66 -1.49
CA ALA A 146 3.50 54.72 -2.61
C ALA A 146 3.09 55.37 -3.94
N SER A 147 3.76 54.98 -5.03
CA SER A 147 3.23 55.15 -6.39
C SER A 147 1.94 54.33 -6.58
N PRO A 148 1.10 54.62 -7.60
CA PRO A 148 -0.15 53.88 -7.81
C PRO A 148 0.02 52.36 -7.91
N LEU A 149 1.07 51.90 -8.58
CA LEU A 149 1.36 50.47 -8.74
C LEU A 149 1.84 49.85 -7.41
N GLU A 150 2.65 50.56 -6.62
CA GLU A 150 3.06 50.10 -5.29
C GLU A 150 1.85 50.00 -4.35
N ALA A 151 0.91 50.95 -4.43
CA ALA A 151 -0.33 50.92 -3.66
C ALA A 151 -1.17 49.66 -3.93
N ARG A 152 -1.26 49.20 -5.20
CA ARG A 152 -1.89 47.90 -5.55
C ARG A 152 -1.34 46.77 -4.70
N TYR A 153 -0.01 46.64 -4.67
CA TYR A 153 0.66 45.50 -4.05
C TYR A 153 0.83 45.63 -2.53
N ILE A 154 0.91 46.84 -1.99
CA ILE A 154 0.80 47.07 -0.54
C ILE A 154 -0.56 46.61 -0.04
N VAL A 155 -1.66 47.06 -0.67
CA VAL A 155 -3.02 46.64 -0.28
C VAL A 155 -3.20 45.13 -0.41
N ARG A 156 -2.80 44.54 -1.55
CA ARG A 156 -2.87 43.08 -1.75
C ARG A 156 -2.04 42.30 -0.73
N THR A 157 -0.86 42.80 -0.34
CA THR A 157 -0.02 42.15 0.69
C THR A 157 -0.64 42.29 2.09
N VAL A 158 -1.15 43.47 2.45
CA VAL A 158 -1.83 43.72 3.75
C VAL A 158 -3.06 42.83 3.94
N LEU A 159 -3.76 42.51 2.84
CA LEU A 159 -4.90 41.60 2.82
C LEU A 159 -4.52 40.11 2.70
N GLU A 160 -3.23 39.77 2.65
CA GLU A 160 -2.71 38.41 2.41
C GLU A 160 -3.20 37.78 1.08
N ASP A 161 -3.54 38.61 0.08
CA ASP A 161 -4.11 38.23 -1.23
C ASP A 161 -3.32 38.85 -2.40
N LEU A 162 -2.07 38.40 -2.58
CA LEU A 162 -1.09 39.01 -3.50
C LEU A 162 -1.44 38.86 -5.01
N ARG A 163 -2.25 37.86 -5.38
CA ARG A 163 -2.79 37.60 -6.74
C ARG A 163 -1.81 37.43 -7.92
N ILE A 164 -0.49 37.51 -7.71
CA ILE A 164 0.54 37.30 -8.77
C ILE A 164 0.59 35.88 -9.36
N GLY A 165 -0.17 34.92 -8.82
CA GLY A 165 -0.28 33.55 -9.35
C GLY A 165 1.06 32.80 -9.36
N VAL A 166 1.84 32.94 -8.29
CA VAL A 166 3.08 32.19 -8.04
C VAL A 166 2.78 31.02 -7.11
N GLY A 167 3.18 29.81 -7.48
CA GLY A 167 3.08 28.62 -6.64
C GLY A 167 4.44 28.16 -6.13
N GLU A 168 4.45 27.39 -5.03
CA GLU A 168 5.67 26.83 -4.40
C GLU A 168 6.62 26.18 -5.42
N GLY A 169 6.08 25.43 -6.39
CA GLY A 169 6.88 24.79 -7.43
C GLY A 169 7.58 25.75 -8.40
N SER A 170 7.09 26.98 -8.62
CA SER A 170 7.81 28.00 -9.40
C SER A 170 8.89 28.67 -8.55
N VAL A 171 8.62 28.92 -7.26
CA VAL A 171 9.61 29.44 -6.31
C VAL A 171 10.80 28.49 -6.18
N ARG A 172 10.51 27.20 -5.93
CA ARG A 172 11.49 26.11 -5.86
C ARG A 172 12.41 26.07 -7.08
N ASP A 173 11.83 25.95 -8.27
CA ASP A 173 12.61 25.87 -9.52
C ASP A 173 13.41 27.16 -9.74
N ALA A 174 12.87 28.33 -9.36
CA ALA A 174 13.57 29.61 -9.51
C ALA A 174 14.80 29.74 -8.60
N ILE A 175 14.78 29.17 -7.39
CA ILE A 175 15.96 29.09 -6.51
C ILE A 175 17.02 28.19 -7.15
N VAL A 176 16.62 27.03 -7.73
CA VAL A 176 17.55 26.17 -8.49
C VAL A 176 18.18 26.94 -9.64
N TRP A 177 17.38 27.65 -10.44
CA TRP A 177 17.85 28.46 -11.59
C TRP A 177 18.71 29.66 -11.17
N ALA A 178 18.54 30.14 -9.93
CA ALA A 178 19.27 31.27 -9.37
C ALA A 178 20.65 30.88 -8.86
N PHE A 179 20.73 29.81 -8.05
CA PHE A 179 21.90 29.53 -7.21
C PHE A 179 22.54 28.14 -7.40
N LEU A 180 21.85 27.17 -8.03
CA LEU A 180 22.35 25.78 -8.12
C LEU A 180 22.66 25.33 -9.55
N TYR A 181 21.84 25.73 -10.52
CA TYR A 181 21.99 25.36 -11.92
C TYR A 181 21.40 26.45 -12.84
N PRO A 182 22.21 27.40 -13.33
CA PRO A 182 21.74 28.48 -14.19
C PRO A 182 21.11 27.97 -15.49
N ILE A 183 19.79 28.08 -15.60
CA ILE A 183 19.02 27.71 -16.79
C ILE A 183 18.88 28.90 -17.74
N LYS A 184 19.03 28.65 -19.05
CA LYS A 184 18.54 29.55 -20.11
C LYS A 184 17.11 29.14 -20.49
N TYR A 185 16.19 30.10 -20.42
CA TYR A 185 14.78 29.91 -20.76
C TYR A 185 14.50 30.56 -22.12
N ASN A 186 13.96 29.80 -23.08
CA ASN A 186 13.47 30.37 -24.33
C ASN A 186 12.04 30.87 -24.13
N LYS A 187 11.81 32.18 -24.29
CA LYS A 187 10.50 32.80 -24.09
C LYS A 187 9.51 32.52 -25.22
N GLU A 188 10.00 32.33 -26.44
CA GLU A 188 9.18 32.08 -27.64
C GLU A 188 8.61 30.66 -27.59
N GLU A 189 9.50 29.67 -27.51
CA GLU A 189 9.16 28.25 -27.35
C GLU A 189 8.52 27.93 -25.98
N ASN A 190 8.73 28.78 -24.97
CA ASN A 190 8.39 28.53 -23.57
C ASN A 190 8.98 27.19 -23.06
N ASP A 191 10.28 27.00 -23.29
CA ASP A 191 10.99 25.78 -22.90
C ASP A 191 12.37 26.07 -22.28
N ILE A 192 12.94 25.04 -21.65
CA ILE A 192 14.29 25.01 -21.10
C ILE A 192 15.10 23.96 -21.83
N GLN A 193 15.82 24.39 -22.87
CA GLN A 193 16.63 23.52 -23.71
C GLN A 193 17.75 22.87 -22.86
N LEU A 194 17.57 21.59 -22.55
CA LEU A 194 18.47 20.76 -21.75
C LEU A 194 18.63 19.41 -22.45
N SER A 195 19.87 18.91 -22.54
CA SER A 195 20.12 17.52 -22.90
C SER A 195 19.63 16.56 -21.80
N ASP A 196 19.44 15.27 -22.13
CA ASP A 196 18.97 14.26 -21.16
C ASP A 196 19.85 14.17 -19.92
N GLU A 197 21.18 14.26 -20.08
CA GLU A 197 22.13 14.24 -18.96
C GLU A 197 22.00 15.47 -18.05
N GLU A 198 21.80 16.65 -18.64
CA GLU A 198 21.58 17.87 -17.87
C GLU A 198 20.22 17.86 -17.19
N ARG A 199 19.20 17.27 -17.83
CA ARG A 199 17.88 17.10 -17.25
C ARG A 199 17.91 16.20 -16.02
N GLU A 200 18.71 15.13 -16.04
CA GLU A 200 18.92 14.28 -14.87
C GLU A 200 19.62 15.04 -13.72
N LYS A 201 20.66 15.84 -14.04
CA LYS A 201 21.38 16.70 -13.07
C LYS A 201 20.43 17.75 -12.46
N TYR A 202 19.63 18.41 -13.29
CA TYR A 202 18.62 19.39 -12.87
C TYR A 202 17.58 18.76 -11.93
N ASN A 203 16.99 17.62 -12.31
CA ASN A 203 15.99 16.93 -11.48
C ASN A 203 16.56 16.56 -10.10
N LYS A 204 17.81 16.08 -10.02
CA LYS A 204 18.50 15.79 -8.74
C LYS A 204 18.65 17.03 -7.85
N LEU A 205 18.92 18.20 -8.42
CA LEU A 205 19.02 19.46 -7.65
C LEU A 205 17.65 19.96 -7.19
N VAL A 206 16.62 19.80 -8.04
CA VAL A 206 15.22 20.08 -7.67
C VAL A 206 14.77 19.19 -6.51
N ASP A 207 15.10 17.90 -6.53
CA ASP A 207 14.77 16.95 -5.45
C ASP A 207 15.49 17.31 -4.14
N ILE A 208 16.79 17.61 -4.18
CA ILE A 208 17.55 18.04 -2.99
C ILE A 208 16.95 19.32 -2.37
N LEU A 209 16.59 20.30 -3.20
CA LEU A 209 15.97 21.53 -2.70
C LEU A 209 14.55 21.28 -2.17
N GLN A 210 13.78 20.40 -2.82
CA GLN A 210 12.46 19.98 -2.33
C GLN A 210 12.55 19.30 -0.97
N GLU A 211 13.50 18.38 -0.75
CA GLU A 211 13.71 17.72 0.54
C GLU A 211 14.05 18.73 1.64
N ALA A 212 14.90 19.71 1.35
CA ALA A 212 15.21 20.80 2.30
C ALA A 212 13.99 21.66 2.64
N VAL A 213 13.15 22.00 1.66
CA VAL A 213 11.88 22.74 1.88
C VAL A 213 10.87 21.90 2.65
N ASP A 214 10.77 20.61 2.38
CA ASP A 214 9.78 19.75 3.05
C ASP A 214 10.18 19.47 4.52
N ILE A 215 11.47 19.54 4.85
CA ILE A 215 12.01 19.49 6.22
C ILE A 215 11.81 20.81 6.98
N THR A 216 12.28 21.94 6.42
CA THR A 216 12.25 23.26 7.09
C THR A 216 10.87 23.91 7.08
N ASN A 217 10.05 23.57 6.08
CA ASN A 217 8.83 24.30 5.72
C ASN A 217 9.06 25.81 5.51
N ASP A 218 10.26 26.21 5.07
CA ASP A 218 10.66 27.60 4.91
C ASP A 218 11.49 27.81 3.62
N PHE A 219 10.87 28.41 2.60
CA PHE A 219 11.54 28.76 1.35
C PHE A 219 12.61 29.86 1.52
N SER A 220 12.46 30.74 2.50
CA SER A 220 13.38 31.85 2.78
C SER A 220 14.69 31.31 3.35
N GLU A 221 14.61 30.43 4.35
CA GLU A 221 15.76 29.73 4.93
C GLU A 221 16.48 28.89 3.86
N VAL A 222 15.73 28.12 3.08
CA VAL A 222 16.29 27.27 2.01
C VAL A 222 16.95 28.09 0.90
N ALA A 223 16.40 29.25 0.52
CA ALA A 223 17.00 30.12 -0.48
C ALA A 223 18.35 30.70 -0.02
N VAL A 224 18.47 31.10 1.26
CA VAL A 224 19.75 31.53 1.84
C VAL A 224 20.76 30.40 1.86
N ILE A 225 20.38 29.19 2.33
CA ILE A 225 21.26 28.01 2.31
C ILE A 225 21.71 27.67 0.89
N ALA A 226 20.81 27.71 -0.09
CA ALA A 226 21.12 27.45 -1.49
C ALA A 226 22.11 28.48 -2.07
N LYS A 227 21.99 29.76 -1.70
CA LYS A 227 22.88 30.84 -2.15
C LYS A 227 24.27 30.78 -1.52
N GLU A 228 24.35 30.55 -0.20
CA GLU A 228 25.61 30.58 0.54
C GLU A 228 26.39 29.26 0.48
N LYS A 229 25.68 28.14 0.57
CA LYS A 229 26.27 26.80 0.84
C LYS A 229 25.94 25.79 -0.26
N GLY A 230 25.20 26.20 -1.30
CA GLY A 230 24.88 25.41 -2.47
C GLY A 230 24.22 24.06 -2.14
N ARG A 231 24.46 23.09 -3.02
CA ARG A 231 23.96 21.71 -2.89
C ARG A 231 24.36 21.04 -1.57
N ASP A 232 25.58 21.27 -1.11
CA ASP A 232 26.13 20.58 0.07
C ASP A 232 25.52 21.12 1.38
N GLY A 233 25.19 22.42 1.42
CA GLY A 233 24.39 23.00 2.50
C GLY A 233 22.98 22.39 2.55
N LEU A 234 22.30 22.35 1.41
CA LEU A 234 20.95 21.76 1.30
C LEU A 234 20.92 20.29 1.70
N SER A 235 21.93 19.52 1.29
CA SER A 235 22.05 18.08 1.62
C SER A 235 22.31 17.81 3.11
N LYS A 236 22.67 18.83 3.89
CA LYS A 236 22.91 18.77 5.35
C LYS A 236 21.74 19.31 6.18
N VAL A 237 20.68 19.82 5.54
CA VAL A 237 19.45 20.25 6.22
C VAL A 237 18.85 19.05 6.96
N ASN A 238 18.55 19.25 8.24
CA ASN A 238 18.06 18.22 9.14
C ASN A 238 16.85 18.74 9.93
N LEU A 239 16.18 17.85 10.66
CA LEU A 239 15.00 18.22 11.44
C LEU A 239 15.40 19.13 12.61
N GLU A 240 14.59 20.17 12.86
CA GLU A 240 14.74 21.07 14.00
C GLU A 240 13.49 21.02 14.86
N VAL A 241 13.63 20.71 16.15
CA VAL A 241 12.47 20.58 17.03
C VAL A 241 11.86 21.95 17.29
N GLY A 242 10.54 22.07 17.09
CA GLY A 242 9.83 23.33 17.20
C GLY A 242 9.73 24.14 15.90
N LYS A 243 10.29 23.65 14.78
CA LYS A 243 9.87 23.97 13.40
C LYS A 243 9.07 22.78 12.84
N PRO A 244 7.84 22.95 12.33
CA PRO A 244 7.03 21.84 11.86
C PRO A 244 7.39 21.40 10.44
N ILE A 245 7.47 20.08 10.26
CA ILE A 245 7.84 19.43 9.00
C ILE A 245 6.60 19.34 8.10
N LYS A 246 6.74 19.40 6.76
CA LYS A 246 5.59 19.14 5.88
C LYS A 246 5.09 17.70 6.05
N VAL A 247 3.81 17.54 6.38
CA VAL A 247 3.22 16.22 6.64
C VAL A 247 3.24 15.31 5.40
N MET A 248 3.57 14.03 5.60
CA MET A 248 3.51 12.98 4.59
C MET A 248 2.05 12.78 4.13
N LEU A 249 1.78 12.85 2.82
CA LEU A 249 0.43 12.77 2.25
C LEU A 249 0.16 11.41 1.59
N TYR A 250 -1.12 11.03 1.54
CA TYR A 250 -1.56 9.72 1.07
C TYR A 250 -2.59 9.87 -0.07
N GLN A 251 -2.61 8.90 -0.99
CA GLN A 251 -3.61 8.85 -2.08
C GLN A 251 -4.97 8.35 -1.54
N LYS A 252 -6.08 8.62 -2.25
CA LYS A 252 -7.37 7.95 -1.97
C LYS A 252 -7.41 6.68 -2.80
N ALA A 253 -7.66 5.54 -2.16
CA ALA A 253 -8.03 4.31 -2.86
C ALA A 253 -9.56 4.24 -3.00
N LYS A 254 -10.04 3.55 -4.03
CA LYS A 254 -11.47 3.36 -4.34
C LYS A 254 -12.15 2.48 -3.29
N ASP A 255 -11.49 1.38 -2.97
CA ASP A 255 -11.95 0.29 -2.11
C ASP A 255 -10.75 -0.41 -1.45
N MET A 256 -10.98 -1.52 -0.76
CA MET A 256 -9.93 -2.29 -0.08
C MET A 256 -9.02 -3.09 -1.03
N GLU A 257 -9.49 -3.47 -2.21
CA GLU A 257 -8.69 -4.22 -3.18
C GLU A 257 -7.71 -3.27 -3.89
N ASP A 258 -8.20 -2.12 -4.34
CA ASP A 258 -7.41 -1.01 -4.87
C ASP A 258 -6.35 -0.56 -3.87
N ALA A 259 -6.74 -0.38 -2.59
CA ALA A 259 -5.81 0.00 -1.55
C ALA A 259 -4.67 -1.00 -1.35
N PHE A 260 -4.99 -2.30 -1.41
CA PHE A 260 -4.02 -3.39 -1.33
C PHE A 260 -3.13 -3.54 -2.55
N SER A 261 -3.63 -3.16 -3.73
CA SER A 261 -2.80 -3.09 -4.93
C SER A 261 -1.72 -1.99 -4.82
N ILE A 262 -2.02 -0.89 -4.12
CA ILE A 262 -1.13 0.28 -4.00
C ILE A 262 -0.10 0.11 -2.88
N VAL A 263 -0.54 -0.24 -1.66
CA VAL A 263 0.39 -0.33 -0.51
C VAL A 263 1.20 -1.63 -0.47
N GLY A 264 0.80 -2.62 -1.27
CA GLY A 264 1.29 -3.98 -1.16
C GLY A 264 0.89 -4.62 0.17
N LYS A 265 1.33 -5.87 0.35
CA LYS A 265 1.06 -6.62 1.56
C LYS A 265 2.39 -7.01 2.25
N PRO A 266 2.78 -6.36 3.36
CA PRO A 266 3.76 -6.90 4.30
C PRO A 266 3.80 -8.43 4.45
N ALA A 267 5.02 -8.89 4.58
CA ALA A 267 5.37 -10.27 4.35
C ALA A 267 5.33 -11.08 5.66
N ALA A 268 4.20 -11.74 5.88
CA ALA A 268 4.15 -13.02 6.56
C ALA A 268 5.15 -13.98 5.90
N CYS A 269 6.11 -14.55 6.63
CA CYS A 269 7.28 -15.16 5.99
C CYS A 269 7.74 -16.50 6.59
N PHE A 270 8.45 -17.26 5.75
CA PHE A 270 9.21 -18.44 6.11
C PHE A 270 10.70 -18.14 6.25
N PRO A 271 11.46 -18.81 7.14
CA PRO A 271 12.91 -18.77 7.09
C PRO A 271 13.43 -19.41 5.80
N LYS A 272 14.59 -18.94 5.35
CA LYS A 272 15.23 -19.25 4.06
C LYS A 272 15.17 -20.72 3.60
N ASN A 273 15.46 -21.66 4.51
CA ASN A 273 15.51 -23.11 4.28
C ASN A 273 14.12 -23.80 4.24
N SER A 274 13.01 -23.07 4.19
CA SER A 274 11.67 -23.66 4.20
C SER A 274 11.28 -24.21 2.84
N ILE A 275 10.72 -25.42 2.81
CA ILE A 275 10.41 -26.11 1.55
C ILE A 275 8.99 -25.76 1.10
N ILE A 276 8.89 -25.25 -0.13
CA ILE A 276 7.66 -24.96 -0.85
C ILE A 276 7.48 -25.99 -1.96
N TYR A 277 6.26 -26.47 -2.16
CA TYR A 277 5.93 -27.43 -3.20
C TYR A 277 5.82 -26.74 -4.57
N SER A 278 6.66 -27.17 -5.51
CA SER A 278 6.87 -26.52 -6.80
C SER A 278 7.15 -27.49 -7.95
N ASN A 279 7.06 -26.98 -9.18
CA ASN A 279 7.49 -27.64 -10.40
C ASN A 279 9.01 -27.41 -10.61
N PRO A 280 9.83 -28.42 -10.97
CA PRO A 280 9.52 -29.84 -11.13
C PRO A 280 9.55 -30.65 -9.82
N HIS A 281 10.17 -30.11 -8.78
CA HIS A 281 10.22 -30.69 -7.44
C HIS A 281 10.15 -29.58 -6.38
N PRO A 282 9.79 -29.90 -5.13
CA PRO A 282 9.83 -28.94 -4.02
C PRO A 282 11.23 -28.33 -3.85
N ARG A 283 11.30 -27.05 -3.46
CA ARG A 283 12.56 -26.29 -3.30
C ARG A 283 12.49 -25.39 -2.07
N PHE A 284 13.65 -24.89 -1.63
CA PHE A 284 13.71 -23.89 -0.56
C PHE A 284 13.16 -22.55 -1.04
N ILE A 285 12.43 -21.84 -0.18
CA ILE A 285 11.76 -20.57 -0.52
C ILE A 285 12.75 -19.50 -1.01
N GLU A 286 13.99 -19.51 -0.54
CA GLU A 286 15.04 -18.57 -0.97
C GLU A 286 15.49 -18.73 -2.43
N SER A 287 15.18 -19.88 -3.06
CA SER A 287 15.71 -20.27 -4.38
C SER A 287 14.77 -19.96 -5.54
N PHE A 288 13.56 -19.48 -5.24
CA PHE A 288 12.54 -19.18 -6.23
C PHE A 288 12.83 -17.88 -6.98
N LYS A 289 12.24 -17.77 -8.17
CA LYS A 289 12.20 -16.56 -9.00
C LYS A 289 10.77 -16.30 -9.47
N GLU A 290 10.51 -15.05 -9.82
CA GLU A 290 9.24 -14.65 -10.42
C GLU A 290 8.98 -15.43 -11.71
N GLY A 291 7.70 -15.75 -11.95
CA GLY A 291 7.26 -16.55 -13.08
C GLY A 291 7.40 -18.06 -12.94
N GLU A 292 8.07 -18.58 -11.91
CA GLU A 292 8.08 -20.02 -11.59
C GLU A 292 6.75 -20.50 -11.00
N LEU A 293 6.60 -21.81 -10.76
CA LEU A 293 5.32 -22.46 -10.42
C LEU A 293 5.33 -23.12 -9.04
N VAL A 294 4.36 -22.76 -8.20
CA VAL A 294 4.08 -23.32 -6.86
C VAL A 294 2.65 -23.85 -6.78
N ILE A 295 2.36 -24.80 -5.89
CA ILE A 295 0.99 -25.37 -5.77
C ILE A 295 0.11 -24.45 -4.90
N GLY A 296 -1.11 -24.12 -5.36
CA GLY A 296 -2.07 -23.28 -4.63
C GLY A 296 -3.22 -24.04 -3.95
N LYS A 297 -4.18 -23.30 -3.39
CA LYS A 297 -5.35 -23.86 -2.64
C LYS A 297 -6.24 -24.80 -3.45
N ASN A 298 -6.22 -24.67 -4.77
CA ASN A 298 -6.98 -25.50 -5.70
C ASN A 298 -6.29 -26.86 -6.01
N GLY A 299 -5.09 -27.13 -5.48
CA GLY A 299 -4.32 -28.34 -5.74
C GLY A 299 -3.63 -28.37 -7.12
N LYS A 300 -3.57 -27.24 -7.82
CA LYS A 300 -2.90 -27.03 -9.12
C LYS A 300 -1.73 -26.06 -8.99
N TYR A 301 -0.91 -25.94 -10.03
CA TYR A 301 0.16 -24.95 -10.06
C TYR A 301 -0.35 -23.54 -10.37
N ASN A 302 0.15 -22.58 -9.61
CA ASN A 302 0.00 -21.14 -9.79
C ASN A 302 1.38 -20.52 -10.07
N ARG A 303 1.38 -19.46 -10.89
CA ARG A 303 2.57 -18.66 -11.18
C ARG A 303 2.91 -17.74 -10.02
N ILE A 304 4.19 -17.68 -9.65
CA ILE A 304 4.74 -16.65 -8.76
C ILE A 304 4.68 -15.31 -9.47
N LEU A 305 4.07 -14.32 -8.82
CA LEU A 305 4.01 -12.93 -9.28
C LEU A 305 5.19 -12.13 -8.73
N ASN A 306 5.37 -12.13 -7.41
CA ASN A 306 6.40 -11.40 -6.69
C ASN A 306 7.07 -12.30 -5.63
N ILE A 307 8.30 -11.98 -5.24
CA ILE A 307 8.98 -12.61 -4.09
C ILE A 307 9.44 -11.53 -3.11
N PHE A 308 9.04 -11.66 -1.85
CA PHE A 308 9.42 -10.74 -0.80
C PHE A 308 10.51 -11.34 0.09
N GLN A 309 11.45 -10.53 0.55
CA GLN A 309 12.39 -10.87 1.60
C GLN A 309 12.47 -9.72 2.63
N ARG A 310 12.56 -10.06 3.91
CA ARG A 310 12.87 -9.09 4.98
C ARG A 310 13.76 -9.72 6.04
N TYR A 311 14.39 -8.91 6.87
CA TYR A 311 15.05 -9.38 8.08
C TYR A 311 14.00 -9.54 9.19
N TYR A 312 14.14 -10.58 10.01
CA TYR A 312 13.30 -10.85 11.17
C TYR A 312 14.17 -11.26 12.35
N SER A 313 13.85 -10.72 13.52
CA SER A 313 14.42 -11.08 14.82
C SER A 313 13.27 -11.26 15.79
N GLY A 314 13.16 -12.44 16.40
CA GLY A 314 12.02 -12.82 17.22
C GLY A 314 11.85 -14.33 17.26
N SER A 315 10.68 -14.82 17.66
CA SER A 315 10.38 -16.25 17.68
C SER A 315 9.63 -16.71 16.44
N LEU A 316 10.14 -17.71 15.72
CA LEU A 316 9.33 -18.45 14.76
C LEU A 316 8.40 -19.42 15.49
N VAL A 317 7.20 -19.60 14.97
CA VAL A 317 6.34 -20.73 15.31
C VAL A 317 6.77 -21.93 14.48
N ARG A 318 7.02 -23.06 15.12
CA ARG A 318 7.23 -24.35 14.49
C ARG A 318 5.99 -25.21 14.67
N ILE A 319 5.39 -25.62 13.56
CA ILE A 319 4.20 -26.46 13.54
C ILE A 319 4.62 -27.89 13.23
N ILE A 320 4.16 -28.82 14.06
CA ILE A 320 4.41 -30.25 13.93
C ILE A 320 3.07 -30.96 13.66
N PRO A 321 2.72 -31.24 12.39
CA PRO A 321 1.54 -32.02 12.05
C PRO A 321 1.74 -33.54 12.29
N HIS A 322 0.65 -34.28 12.42
CA HIS A 322 0.72 -35.73 12.70
C HIS A 322 1.25 -36.60 11.54
N TYR A 323 1.03 -36.18 10.29
CA TYR A 323 1.33 -36.98 9.08
C TYR A 323 2.40 -36.37 8.18
N LEU A 324 2.68 -35.07 8.29
CA LEU A 324 3.61 -34.36 7.42
C LEU A 324 4.88 -33.95 8.19
N LEU A 325 5.85 -33.41 7.46
CA LEU A 325 7.07 -32.88 8.05
C LEU A 325 6.79 -31.55 8.78
N PRO A 326 7.55 -31.23 9.84
CA PRO A 326 7.40 -29.96 10.55
C PRO A 326 8.03 -28.80 9.76
N TYR A 327 7.46 -27.62 9.93
CA TYR A 327 7.87 -26.39 9.25
C TYR A 327 7.80 -25.21 10.22
N ASN A 328 8.57 -24.17 9.92
CA ASN A 328 8.71 -22.98 10.75
C ASN A 328 8.23 -21.77 9.95
N LEU A 329 7.54 -20.83 10.58
CA LEU A 329 7.08 -19.58 9.97
C LEU A 329 6.94 -18.49 11.05
N THR A 330 6.85 -17.23 10.64
CA THR A 330 6.68 -16.12 11.58
C THR A 330 5.30 -16.16 12.28
N PRO A 331 5.17 -15.67 13.53
CA PRO A 331 3.95 -15.79 14.36
C PRO A 331 2.66 -15.34 13.66
N GLU A 332 2.76 -14.24 12.91
CA GLU A 332 1.66 -13.61 12.20
C GLU A 332 1.23 -14.33 10.91
N HIS A 333 2.05 -15.28 10.41
CA HIS A 333 1.81 -15.90 9.12
C HIS A 333 0.57 -16.79 9.15
N ARG A 334 -0.42 -16.47 8.32
CA ARG A 334 -1.68 -17.22 8.33
C ARG A 334 -1.61 -18.50 7.53
N ILE A 335 -2.34 -19.48 8.03
CA ILE A 335 -2.42 -20.84 7.55
C ILE A 335 -3.89 -21.22 7.46
N LEU A 336 -4.29 -21.88 6.37
CA LEU A 336 -5.66 -22.36 6.26
C LEU A 336 -5.84 -23.53 7.23
N ALA A 337 -6.67 -23.33 8.24
CA ALA A 337 -6.86 -24.25 9.34
C ALA A 337 -8.30 -24.23 9.86
N ILE A 338 -8.65 -25.22 10.68
CA ILE A 338 -9.91 -25.29 11.42
C ILE A 338 -9.57 -25.41 12.90
N LYS A 339 -10.07 -24.47 13.70
CA LYS A 339 -9.98 -24.53 15.17
C LYS A 339 -10.76 -25.74 15.68
N HIS A 340 -10.14 -26.55 16.52
CA HIS A 340 -10.80 -27.77 16.97
C HIS A 340 -11.85 -27.50 18.06
N ASN A 341 -12.99 -28.19 17.96
CA ASN A 341 -14.03 -28.17 18.97
C ASN A 341 -14.01 -29.48 19.80
N LYS A 342 -14.25 -29.35 21.11
CA LYS A 342 -14.44 -30.52 22.00
C LYS A 342 -15.70 -31.27 21.58
N CYS A 343 -15.65 -32.60 21.53
CA CYS A 343 -16.85 -33.39 21.32
C CYS A 343 -17.72 -33.32 22.59
N SER A 344 -19.00 -32.94 22.45
CA SER A 344 -19.95 -32.93 23.56
C SER A 344 -20.43 -34.33 23.99
N TRP A 345 -20.13 -35.37 23.21
CA TRP A 345 -20.74 -36.70 23.34
C TRP A 345 -19.75 -37.81 23.74
N LYS A 346 -18.44 -37.60 23.58
CA LYS A 346 -17.39 -38.55 23.99
C LYS A 346 -16.50 -37.87 25.03
N SER A 347 -15.89 -38.65 25.91
CA SER A 347 -15.21 -38.19 27.14
C SER A 347 -14.27 -36.98 26.95
N ARG A 348 -14.04 -36.22 28.03
CA ARG A 348 -13.47 -34.84 28.10
C ARG A 348 -12.19 -34.52 27.26
N ASN A 349 -11.56 -35.49 26.62
CA ASN A 349 -10.35 -35.36 25.79
C ASN A 349 -10.51 -35.75 24.30
N ILE A 350 -11.74 -36.01 23.81
CA ILE A 350 -11.96 -36.42 22.40
C ILE A 350 -12.41 -35.22 21.55
N ILE A 351 -11.70 -35.00 20.44
CA ILE A 351 -11.96 -33.92 19.47
C ILE A 351 -13.06 -34.35 18.48
N CYS A 352 -13.97 -33.44 18.12
CA CYS A 352 -15.00 -33.72 17.12
C CYS A 352 -14.39 -33.84 15.70
N ARG A 353 -15.03 -34.64 14.83
CA ARG A 353 -14.53 -34.94 13.48
C ARG A 353 -15.15 -33.96 12.47
N PRO A 354 -14.38 -33.38 11.53
CA PRO A 354 -14.93 -32.51 10.47
C PRO A 354 -16.05 -33.16 9.65
N ASN A 355 -15.96 -34.48 9.45
CA ASN A 355 -16.92 -35.28 8.69
C ASN A 355 -17.64 -36.32 9.59
N CYS A 356 -18.12 -35.90 10.76
CA CYS A 356 -18.78 -36.81 11.71
C CYS A 356 -20.18 -37.22 11.22
N GLN A 357 -20.41 -38.51 10.99
CA GLN A 357 -21.71 -39.06 10.57
C GLN A 357 -22.52 -39.74 11.70
N GLU A 358 -22.06 -39.71 12.97
CA GLU A 358 -22.80 -40.34 14.08
C GLU A 358 -24.11 -39.57 14.38
N GLN A 359 -25.23 -40.15 13.95
CA GLN A 359 -26.55 -39.49 13.97
C GLN A 359 -27.25 -39.60 15.33
N LYS A 360 -26.82 -38.79 16.30
CA LYS A 360 -27.63 -38.47 17.48
C LYS A 360 -27.96 -36.98 17.47
N TYR A 361 -29.21 -36.63 17.82
CA TYR A 361 -29.83 -35.34 17.53
C TYR A 361 -29.04 -34.11 18.02
N SER A 362 -28.25 -34.22 19.08
CA SER A 362 -27.38 -33.14 19.61
C SER A 362 -25.99 -33.03 18.96
N CYS A 363 -25.48 -34.08 18.31
CA CYS A 363 -24.16 -34.04 17.64
C CYS A 363 -24.24 -33.55 16.18
N ARG A 364 -25.43 -33.63 15.57
CA ARG A 364 -25.70 -33.37 14.13
C ARG A 364 -25.35 -31.95 13.62
N ARG A 365 -25.00 -31.01 14.51
CA ARG A 365 -24.73 -29.60 14.18
C ARG A 365 -23.28 -29.16 14.46
N LEU A 366 -22.50 -29.88 15.27
CA LEU A 366 -21.16 -29.44 15.68
C LEU A 366 -20.11 -29.51 14.56
N TYR A 367 -20.24 -30.44 13.62
CA TYR A 367 -19.33 -30.55 12.49
C TYR A 367 -19.67 -29.55 11.36
N ASN A 368 -20.90 -29.05 11.27
CA ASN A 368 -21.25 -27.95 10.35
C ASN A 368 -20.49 -26.65 10.67
N ASN A 369 -20.02 -26.50 11.91
CA ASN A 369 -19.23 -25.34 12.36
C ASN A 369 -17.72 -25.48 12.04
N TYR A 370 -17.30 -26.52 11.32
CA TYR A 370 -15.90 -26.73 10.92
C TYR A 370 -15.58 -25.93 9.65
N ILE A 371 -15.54 -24.61 9.80
CA ILE A 371 -15.19 -23.67 8.74
C ILE A 371 -13.66 -23.54 8.67
N ALA A 372 -13.11 -23.60 7.45
CA ALA A 372 -11.69 -23.38 7.22
C ALA A 372 -11.40 -21.88 7.11
N GLU A 373 -10.54 -21.39 8.00
CA GLU A 373 -10.23 -19.97 8.19
C GLU A 373 -8.72 -19.74 8.09
N TRP A 374 -8.31 -18.51 7.78
CA TRP A 374 -6.90 -18.11 7.78
C TRP A 374 -6.47 -17.77 9.21
N VAL A 375 -5.96 -18.76 9.93
CA VAL A 375 -5.54 -18.63 11.33
C VAL A 375 -4.06 -18.29 11.39
N LYS A 376 -3.64 -17.32 12.22
CA LYS A 376 -2.21 -17.02 12.43
C LYS A 376 -1.47 -18.23 13.01
N ALA A 377 -0.20 -18.39 12.67
CA ALA A 377 0.63 -19.47 13.19
C ALA A 377 0.66 -19.51 14.73
N GLU A 378 0.75 -18.35 15.38
CA GLU A 378 0.79 -18.22 16.86
C GLU A 378 -0.48 -18.68 17.58
N GLU A 379 -1.64 -18.56 16.91
CA GLU A 379 -2.93 -18.92 17.49
C GLU A 379 -3.20 -20.44 17.40
N LEU A 380 -2.42 -21.18 16.59
CA LEU A 380 -2.60 -22.60 16.36
C LEU A 380 -2.07 -23.45 17.52
N LYS A 381 -2.92 -24.38 17.98
CA LYS A 381 -2.65 -25.27 19.11
C LYS A 381 -2.82 -26.73 18.74
N LYS A 382 -2.21 -27.61 19.54
CA LYS A 382 -2.41 -29.06 19.47
C LYS A 382 -3.90 -29.40 19.38
N GLY A 383 -4.27 -30.21 18.40
CA GLY A 383 -5.65 -30.61 18.12
C GLY A 383 -6.31 -29.84 16.97
N ASP A 384 -5.91 -28.60 16.66
CA ASP A 384 -6.41 -27.86 15.48
C ASP A 384 -6.05 -28.61 14.19
N PHE A 385 -6.83 -28.41 13.12
CA PHE A 385 -6.66 -29.12 11.85
C PHE A 385 -6.09 -28.21 10.78
N LEU A 386 -4.96 -28.60 10.18
CA LEU A 386 -4.38 -27.91 9.03
C LEU A 386 -5.01 -28.44 7.73
N ILE A 387 -5.14 -27.57 6.73
CA ILE A 387 -5.66 -27.92 5.41
C ILE A 387 -4.53 -28.23 4.42
N LEU A 388 -4.58 -29.42 3.81
CA LEU A 388 -3.74 -29.84 2.68
C LEU A 388 -4.65 -30.12 1.47
N PRO A 389 -4.47 -29.46 0.31
CA PRO A 389 -5.25 -29.73 -0.89
C PRO A 389 -4.82 -31.06 -1.52
N LYS A 390 -5.79 -31.80 -2.08
CA LYS A 390 -5.53 -32.97 -2.91
C LYS A 390 -4.91 -32.50 -4.24
N PHE A 391 -3.82 -33.12 -4.67
CA PHE A 391 -3.10 -32.72 -5.89
C PHE A 391 -3.90 -33.08 -7.16
N LYS A 392 -4.14 -32.09 -8.01
CA LYS A 392 -5.09 -32.14 -9.15
C LYS A 392 -4.49 -31.72 -10.49
N GLU A 393 -3.19 -31.46 -10.57
CA GLU A 393 -2.54 -31.11 -11.83
C GLU A 393 -2.48 -32.31 -12.78
N GLU A 394 -2.87 -32.15 -14.05
CA GLU A 394 -2.73 -33.18 -15.08
C GLU A 394 -2.08 -32.61 -16.35
N SER A 395 -1.07 -33.32 -16.85
CA SER A 395 -0.34 -32.94 -18.06
C SER A 395 -0.78 -33.76 -19.27
N LYS A 396 -0.89 -33.10 -20.43
CA LYS A 396 -1.22 -33.73 -21.72
C LYS A 396 -0.01 -34.37 -22.43
N ILE A 397 1.18 -34.39 -21.81
CA ILE A 397 2.37 -35.02 -22.39
C ILE A 397 2.12 -36.53 -22.56
N LYS A 398 2.17 -37.02 -23.81
CA LYS A 398 2.01 -38.46 -24.16
C LYS A 398 3.33 -39.14 -24.55
N LYS A 399 4.36 -38.36 -24.87
CA LYS A 399 5.68 -38.83 -25.30
C LYS A 399 6.78 -37.88 -24.78
N LEU A 400 7.98 -38.40 -24.56
CA LEU A 400 9.19 -37.62 -24.27
C LEU A 400 10.15 -37.73 -25.45
N ASP A 401 10.85 -36.65 -25.81
CA ASP A 401 11.92 -36.67 -26.80
C ASP A 401 13.28 -36.82 -26.13
N LEU A 402 14.00 -37.89 -26.44
CA LEU A 402 15.36 -38.09 -25.93
C LEU A 402 16.41 -37.20 -26.62
N ALA A 403 16.05 -36.49 -27.70
CA ALA A 403 16.92 -35.49 -28.31
C ALA A 403 17.24 -34.34 -27.36
N ASP A 404 16.28 -33.94 -26.51
CA ASP A 404 16.42 -32.83 -25.57
C ASP A 404 17.50 -33.08 -24.50
N CYS A 405 17.89 -34.35 -24.30
CA CYS A 405 18.83 -34.74 -23.25
C CYS A 405 20.30 -34.48 -23.61
N CYS A 406 20.71 -34.45 -24.89
CA CYS A 406 22.12 -34.29 -25.27
C CYS A 406 22.32 -33.34 -26.46
N LYS A 407 23.41 -32.56 -26.43
CA LYS A 407 23.94 -31.90 -27.63
C LYS A 407 24.73 -32.92 -28.47
N GLY A 408 24.89 -32.66 -29.77
CA GLY A 408 25.63 -33.54 -30.69
C GLY A 408 24.91 -34.87 -30.97
N ILE A 409 23.62 -34.82 -31.30
CA ILE A 409 22.82 -36.01 -31.65
C ILE A 409 22.63 -36.07 -33.17
N GLN A 410 22.87 -37.24 -33.76
CA GLN A 410 22.41 -37.57 -35.11
C GLN A 410 20.99 -38.15 -35.04
N VAL A 411 20.08 -37.62 -35.84
CA VAL A 411 18.69 -38.09 -35.97
C VAL A 411 18.53 -38.83 -37.30
N LYS A 412 17.91 -40.02 -37.29
CA LYS A 412 17.48 -40.75 -38.49
C LYS A 412 16.08 -41.30 -38.26
N GLY A 413 15.06 -40.55 -38.71
CA GLY A 413 13.65 -40.83 -38.41
C GLY A 413 13.39 -40.86 -36.90
N ASN A 414 12.71 -41.90 -36.40
CA ASN A 414 12.49 -42.12 -34.96
C ASN A 414 13.70 -42.79 -34.24
N LYS A 415 14.92 -42.68 -34.77
CA LYS A 415 16.13 -43.17 -34.09
C LYS A 415 17.14 -42.05 -33.89
N ILE A 416 17.83 -42.09 -32.75
CA ILE A 416 18.92 -41.16 -32.40
C ILE A 416 20.19 -41.90 -31.99
N ARG A 417 21.34 -41.26 -32.21
CA ARG A 417 22.67 -41.71 -31.80
C ARG A 417 23.53 -40.51 -31.42
N LEU A 418 24.42 -40.67 -30.44
CA LEU A 418 25.36 -39.62 -30.05
C LEU A 418 26.54 -39.54 -31.04
N PHE A 419 26.90 -38.33 -31.45
CA PHE A 419 28.14 -38.02 -32.15
C PHE A 419 29.31 -37.96 -31.14
N SER A 420 30.56 -38.04 -31.62
CA SER A 420 31.74 -38.10 -30.75
C SER A 420 32.92 -37.35 -31.38
N ASP A 421 33.02 -36.06 -31.05
CA ASP A 421 33.96 -35.10 -31.63
C ASP A 421 35.42 -35.55 -31.59
N LYS A 422 35.85 -36.30 -30.57
CA LYS A 422 37.26 -36.66 -30.33
C LYS A 422 37.92 -37.60 -31.37
N LYS A 423 37.19 -38.19 -32.32
CA LYS A 423 37.76 -39.09 -33.36
C LYS A 423 36.95 -39.12 -34.68
N GLY A 424 36.09 -38.13 -34.97
CA GLY A 424 35.29 -38.10 -36.20
C GLY A 424 34.38 -39.33 -36.45
N THR A 425 34.12 -40.15 -35.44
CA THR A 425 33.50 -41.48 -35.57
C THR A 425 32.33 -41.64 -34.61
N PHE A 426 31.19 -42.09 -35.11
CA PHE A 426 29.95 -42.22 -34.33
C PHE A 426 30.11 -43.23 -33.17
N LYS A 427 29.83 -42.83 -31.92
CA LYS A 427 29.88 -43.74 -30.75
C LYS A 427 28.54 -43.87 -30.04
N GLY A 428 27.84 -44.97 -30.30
CA GLY A 428 26.59 -45.34 -29.62
C GLY A 428 25.78 -46.37 -30.40
N LYS A 429 24.82 -47.03 -29.75
CA LYS A 429 23.76 -47.77 -30.47
C LYS A 429 22.67 -46.78 -30.90
N TRP A 430 22.01 -47.05 -32.02
CA TRP A 430 20.77 -46.34 -32.37
C TRP A 430 19.68 -46.72 -31.37
N ILE A 431 19.05 -45.73 -30.72
CA ILE A 431 17.93 -45.91 -29.79
C ILE A 431 16.70 -45.16 -30.29
N CYS A 432 15.52 -45.48 -29.76
CA CYS A 432 14.28 -44.77 -30.09
C CYS A 432 14.38 -43.29 -29.70
N ARG A 433 13.92 -42.36 -30.55
CA ARG A 433 13.87 -40.92 -30.24
C ARG A 433 12.79 -40.62 -29.21
N TYR A 434 11.57 -41.06 -29.50
CA TYR A 434 10.41 -40.78 -28.65
C TYR A 434 10.08 -41.94 -27.71
N ILE A 435 10.08 -41.69 -26.39
CA ILE A 435 9.55 -42.63 -25.40
C ILE A 435 8.04 -42.38 -25.24
N LYS A 436 7.21 -43.42 -25.33
CA LYS A 436 5.76 -43.33 -25.04
C LYS A 436 5.54 -43.39 -23.52
N LEU A 437 4.71 -42.49 -22.98
CA LEU A 437 4.32 -42.48 -21.57
C LEU A 437 3.15 -43.44 -21.31
N ASN A 438 3.42 -44.75 -21.47
CA ASN A 438 2.45 -45.85 -21.27
C ASN A 438 2.69 -46.61 -19.96
N GLU A 439 1.78 -47.53 -19.63
CA GLU A 439 1.81 -48.33 -18.40
C GLU A 439 3.16 -49.05 -18.17
N GLU A 440 3.75 -49.63 -19.22
CA GLU A 440 5.06 -50.29 -19.17
C GLU A 440 6.22 -49.32 -18.83
N PHE A 441 6.18 -48.09 -19.33
CA PHE A 441 7.14 -47.04 -18.94
C PHE A 441 6.98 -46.69 -17.46
N PHE A 442 5.76 -46.48 -16.97
CA PHE A 442 5.52 -46.14 -15.56
C PHE A 442 5.95 -47.26 -14.60
N GLU A 443 5.70 -48.52 -14.96
CA GLU A 443 6.20 -49.69 -14.20
C GLU A 443 7.73 -49.70 -14.12
N LEU A 444 8.42 -49.54 -15.26
CA LEU A 444 9.89 -49.52 -15.32
C LEU A 444 10.49 -48.34 -14.53
N MET A 445 9.85 -47.17 -14.57
CA MET A 445 10.30 -46.00 -13.83
C MET A 445 10.08 -46.13 -12.32
N GLY A 446 9.06 -46.86 -11.87
CA GLY A 446 8.87 -47.18 -10.46
C GLY A 446 9.99 -48.07 -9.93
N TRP A 447 10.35 -49.12 -10.68
CA TRP A 447 11.53 -49.94 -10.41
C TRP A 447 12.84 -49.15 -10.45
N TYR A 448 12.95 -48.15 -11.33
CA TYR A 448 14.16 -47.31 -11.41
C TYR A 448 14.27 -46.34 -10.22
N LEU A 449 13.14 -45.83 -9.70
CA LEU A 449 13.16 -44.97 -8.52
C LEU A 449 13.68 -45.72 -7.29
N ALA A 450 13.29 -47.00 -7.11
CA ALA A 450 13.82 -47.89 -6.09
C ALA A 450 15.27 -48.30 -6.43
N GLU A 451 15.43 -49.40 -7.17
CA GLU A 451 16.70 -50.12 -7.36
C GLU A 451 17.57 -49.59 -8.50
N GLY A 452 17.10 -48.57 -9.22
CA GLY A 452 17.77 -47.98 -10.36
C GLY A 452 18.93 -47.06 -10.00
N CYS A 453 19.99 -47.13 -10.80
CA CYS A 453 21.15 -46.24 -10.78
C CYS A 453 21.72 -46.07 -12.20
N ALA A 454 22.21 -44.88 -12.55
CA ALA A 454 22.83 -44.60 -13.84
C ALA A 454 24.21 -43.93 -13.69
N SER A 455 25.07 -44.10 -14.69
CA SER A 455 26.44 -43.60 -14.71
C SER A 455 26.82 -43.10 -16.10
N ASN A 456 27.09 -41.79 -16.21
CA ASN A 456 27.64 -41.19 -17.44
C ASN A 456 29.07 -41.67 -17.70
N LYS A 457 29.87 -41.96 -16.67
CA LYS A 457 31.24 -42.48 -16.81
C LYS A 457 31.23 -43.87 -17.46
N ASP A 458 30.36 -44.74 -16.95
CA ASP A 458 30.25 -46.13 -17.42
C ASP A 458 29.25 -46.28 -18.59
N ARG A 459 28.67 -45.17 -19.06
CA ARG A 459 27.65 -45.08 -20.12
C ARG A 459 26.55 -46.14 -19.97
N SER A 460 26.15 -46.42 -18.74
CA SER A 460 25.25 -47.52 -18.40
C SER A 460 24.27 -47.14 -17.29
N PHE A 461 23.15 -47.84 -17.29
CA PHE A 461 22.17 -47.87 -16.21
C PHE A 461 22.06 -49.30 -15.68
N ARG A 462 21.73 -49.43 -14.40
CA ARG A 462 21.62 -50.71 -13.72
C ARG A 462 20.47 -50.73 -12.72
N PHE A 463 19.96 -51.92 -12.48
CA PHE A 463 19.04 -52.26 -11.39
C PHE A 463 19.72 -53.32 -10.52
N THR A 464 19.49 -53.27 -9.21
CA THR A 464 20.15 -54.14 -8.21
C THR A 464 19.07 -54.74 -7.33
N LEU A 465 18.79 -56.04 -7.45
CA LEU A 465 17.69 -56.69 -6.73
C LEU A 465 18.22 -57.79 -5.82
N GLY A 466 17.41 -58.26 -4.86
CA GLY A 466 17.73 -59.44 -4.04
C GLY A 466 17.81 -60.72 -4.89
N ILE A 467 18.56 -61.72 -4.43
CA ILE A 467 18.75 -62.98 -5.18
C ILE A 467 17.45 -63.76 -5.42
N ASP A 468 16.43 -63.54 -4.58
CA ASP A 468 15.12 -64.19 -4.67
C ASP A 468 14.18 -63.52 -5.70
N GLU A 469 14.47 -62.29 -6.12
CA GLU A 469 13.64 -61.48 -7.03
C GLU A 469 13.88 -61.81 -8.52
N LYS A 470 13.98 -63.11 -8.82
CA LYS A 470 14.35 -63.61 -10.17
C LYS A 470 13.27 -63.31 -11.22
N GLU A 471 12.01 -63.21 -10.84
CA GLU A 471 10.91 -62.89 -11.77
C GLU A 471 10.86 -61.40 -12.12
N GLU A 472 11.01 -60.55 -11.10
CA GLU A 472 11.14 -59.10 -11.20
C GLU A 472 12.32 -58.74 -12.10
N ALA A 473 13.46 -59.42 -11.94
CA ALA A 473 14.63 -59.21 -12.79
C ALA A 473 14.36 -59.54 -14.27
N ARG A 474 13.64 -60.64 -14.55
CA ARG A 474 13.20 -60.97 -15.92
C ARG A 474 12.19 -59.94 -16.46
N ARG A 475 11.24 -59.49 -15.63
CA ARG A 475 10.25 -58.47 -15.99
C ARG A 475 10.91 -57.15 -16.34
N ILE A 476 11.84 -56.66 -15.51
CA ILE A 476 12.58 -55.41 -15.75
C ILE A 476 13.40 -55.50 -17.05
N LYS A 477 14.09 -56.63 -17.32
CA LYS A 477 14.79 -56.83 -18.62
C LYS A 477 13.85 -56.70 -19.82
N THR A 478 12.67 -57.32 -19.75
CA THR A 478 11.64 -57.23 -20.80
C THR A 478 11.13 -55.79 -20.97
N LEU A 479 10.86 -55.08 -19.86
CA LEU A 479 10.43 -53.68 -19.89
C LEU A 479 11.50 -52.76 -20.50
N ILE A 480 12.78 -52.93 -20.16
CA ILE A 480 13.90 -52.16 -20.76
C ILE A 480 13.90 -52.34 -22.29
N LYS A 481 13.72 -53.58 -22.77
CA LYS A 481 13.67 -53.86 -24.22
C LYS A 481 12.46 -53.23 -24.89
N LYS A 482 11.27 -53.31 -24.29
CA LYS A 482 10.05 -52.71 -24.86
C LYS A 482 10.06 -51.17 -24.85
N VAL A 483 10.41 -50.58 -23.71
CA VAL A 483 10.31 -49.13 -23.46
C VAL A 483 11.43 -48.35 -24.16
N PHE A 484 12.67 -48.87 -24.15
CA PHE A 484 13.83 -48.17 -24.68
C PHE A 484 14.41 -48.76 -25.97
N SER A 485 13.93 -49.94 -26.41
CA SER A 485 14.52 -50.69 -27.55
C SER A 485 16.00 -51.05 -27.35
N VAL A 486 16.44 -51.19 -26.10
CA VAL A 486 17.84 -51.50 -25.72
C VAL A 486 17.90 -52.85 -25.01
N ASP A 487 18.93 -53.64 -25.32
CA ASP A 487 19.22 -54.89 -24.64
C ASP A 487 19.92 -54.68 -23.29
N SER A 488 19.62 -55.55 -22.33
CA SER A 488 20.25 -55.58 -21.01
C SER A 488 20.64 -56.99 -20.59
N ASN A 489 21.76 -57.07 -19.88
CA ASN A 489 22.32 -58.31 -19.36
C ASN A 489 21.86 -58.49 -17.91
N ILE A 490 21.56 -59.73 -17.52
CA ILE A 490 21.33 -60.12 -16.13
C ILE A 490 22.56 -60.89 -15.67
N SER A 491 23.06 -60.55 -14.48
CA SER A 491 24.14 -61.26 -13.80
C SER A 491 23.66 -61.64 -12.40
N TYR A 492 23.64 -62.94 -12.10
CA TYR A 492 23.37 -63.46 -10.77
C TYR A 492 24.70 -63.49 -10.00
N LEU A 493 24.74 -62.89 -8.81
CA LEU A 493 25.92 -62.84 -7.95
C LEU A 493 25.55 -63.48 -6.61
N GLU A 494 25.52 -64.80 -6.58
CA GLU A 494 25.01 -65.60 -5.46
C GLU A 494 25.82 -65.36 -4.17
N GLU A 495 27.15 -65.26 -4.27
CA GLU A 495 28.08 -64.87 -3.19
C GLU A 495 27.71 -63.54 -2.48
N ARG A 496 26.96 -62.66 -3.17
CA ARG A 496 26.56 -61.35 -2.64
C ARG A 496 25.05 -61.25 -2.44
N SER A 497 24.31 -62.34 -2.67
CA SER A 497 22.85 -62.42 -2.62
C SER A 497 22.14 -61.34 -3.46
N VAL A 498 22.69 -61.01 -4.65
CA VAL A 498 22.20 -59.90 -5.49
C VAL A 498 22.09 -60.28 -6.97
N ILE A 499 21.02 -59.85 -7.62
CA ILE A 499 20.86 -59.84 -9.09
C ILE A 499 21.19 -58.45 -9.62
N LYS A 500 22.00 -58.37 -10.69
CA LYS A 500 22.27 -57.11 -11.39
C LYS A 500 21.76 -57.16 -12.82
N ILE A 501 20.94 -56.18 -13.18
CA ILE A 501 20.51 -55.93 -14.56
C ILE A 501 21.30 -54.73 -15.07
N ARG A 502 21.96 -54.83 -16.23
CA ARG A 502 22.78 -53.74 -16.77
C ARG A 502 22.51 -53.49 -18.25
N GLY A 503 22.15 -52.24 -18.58
CA GLY A 503 22.00 -51.75 -19.95
C GLY A 503 23.03 -50.66 -20.28
N PHE A 504 23.47 -50.60 -21.54
CA PHE A 504 24.52 -49.68 -22.00
C PHE A 504 23.98 -48.69 -23.03
N SER A 505 23.86 -47.42 -22.65
CA SER A 505 23.49 -46.31 -23.53
C SER A 505 23.81 -44.98 -22.83
N THR A 506 24.62 -44.13 -23.47
CA THR A 506 24.96 -42.79 -22.96
C THR A 506 23.73 -41.89 -22.84
N ILE A 507 22.87 -41.90 -23.86
CA ILE A 507 21.68 -41.02 -23.91
C ILE A 507 20.67 -41.44 -22.83
N LEU A 508 20.42 -42.73 -22.65
CA LEU A 508 19.51 -43.21 -21.59
C LEU A 508 20.11 -43.01 -20.19
N ALA A 509 21.40 -43.25 -20.01
CA ALA A 509 22.06 -42.97 -18.73
C ALA A 509 21.95 -41.48 -18.36
N LYS A 510 22.12 -40.57 -19.34
CA LYS A 510 21.92 -39.14 -19.10
C LYS A 510 20.45 -38.78 -18.85
N PHE A 511 19.52 -39.24 -19.68
CA PHE A 511 18.08 -39.04 -19.47
C PHE A 511 17.62 -39.47 -18.06
N LEU A 512 18.07 -40.64 -17.59
CA LEU A 512 17.74 -41.15 -16.26
C LEU A 512 18.37 -40.31 -15.14
N LEU A 513 19.62 -39.84 -15.30
CA LEU A 513 20.26 -38.94 -14.35
C LEU A 513 19.58 -37.56 -14.27
N ASP A 514 19.22 -37.01 -15.42
CA ASP A 514 18.59 -35.69 -15.52
C ASP A 514 17.12 -35.74 -15.06
N SER A 515 16.43 -36.88 -15.25
CA SER A 515 15.01 -37.05 -14.86
C SER A 515 14.79 -37.49 -13.42
N PHE A 516 15.73 -38.22 -12.82
CA PHE A 516 15.56 -38.84 -11.49
C PHE A 516 16.65 -38.47 -10.48
N GLY A 517 17.69 -37.71 -10.86
CA GLY A 517 18.81 -37.36 -9.99
C GLY A 517 19.95 -38.39 -9.99
N LYS A 518 21.12 -37.96 -9.48
CA LYS A 518 22.39 -38.70 -9.63
C LYS A 518 22.77 -39.56 -8.42
N LYS A 519 22.55 -39.08 -7.20
CA LYS A 519 22.78 -39.82 -5.94
C LYS A 519 21.46 -40.09 -5.21
N SER A 520 21.44 -41.05 -4.28
CA SER A 520 20.25 -41.39 -3.48
C SER A 520 19.63 -40.21 -2.71
N LYS A 521 20.45 -39.27 -2.20
CA LYS A 521 19.98 -38.03 -1.54
C LYS A 521 19.44 -36.99 -2.53
N GLU A 522 19.91 -37.04 -3.77
CA GLU A 522 19.56 -36.15 -4.88
C GLU A 522 18.41 -36.73 -5.73
N LYS A 523 17.95 -37.98 -5.46
CA LYS A 523 16.89 -38.61 -6.26
C LYS A 523 15.58 -37.81 -6.17
N PHE A 524 14.84 -37.67 -7.26
CA PHE A 524 13.50 -37.05 -7.28
C PHE A 524 12.58 -37.74 -8.28
N ILE A 525 11.28 -37.45 -8.19
CA ILE A 525 10.24 -37.93 -9.11
C ILE A 525 10.04 -36.85 -10.19
N PRO A 526 10.23 -37.15 -11.48
CA PRO A 526 10.08 -36.14 -12.54
C PRO A 526 8.64 -35.65 -12.69
N PHE A 527 8.50 -34.38 -13.11
CA PHE A 527 7.22 -33.70 -13.26
C PHE A 527 6.20 -34.48 -14.11
N PHE A 528 6.64 -35.05 -15.25
CA PHE A 528 5.78 -35.83 -16.14
C PHE A 528 5.20 -37.11 -15.50
N ILE A 529 5.79 -37.60 -14.41
CA ILE A 529 5.21 -38.69 -13.58
C ILE A 529 4.19 -38.13 -12.60
N LEU A 530 4.55 -37.08 -11.85
CA LEU A 530 3.66 -36.42 -10.88
C LEU A 530 2.34 -35.97 -11.53
N THR A 531 2.40 -35.40 -12.72
CA THR A 531 1.22 -34.89 -13.45
C THR A 531 0.54 -35.93 -14.35
N SER A 532 0.94 -37.21 -14.32
CA SER A 532 0.25 -38.23 -15.12
C SER A 532 -1.13 -38.59 -14.57
N ASN A 533 -1.94 -39.35 -15.30
CA ASN A 533 -3.25 -39.79 -14.84
C ASN A 533 -3.13 -40.77 -13.63
N LYS A 534 -4.23 -40.93 -12.86
CA LYS A 534 -4.25 -41.79 -11.66
C LYS A 534 -3.79 -43.23 -11.95
N LYS A 535 -4.14 -43.83 -13.10
CA LYS A 535 -3.79 -45.23 -13.45
C LYS A 535 -2.27 -45.41 -13.60
N ASN A 536 -1.63 -44.51 -14.36
CA ASN A 536 -0.18 -44.51 -14.55
C ASN A 536 0.57 -44.31 -13.21
N ILE A 537 0.09 -43.40 -12.37
CA ILE A 537 0.65 -43.15 -11.03
C ILE A 537 0.50 -44.39 -10.13
N GLN A 538 -0.64 -45.07 -10.17
CA GLN A 538 -0.88 -46.31 -9.43
C GLN A 538 0.11 -47.42 -9.82
N ILE A 539 0.40 -47.56 -11.12
CA ILE A 539 1.34 -48.57 -11.65
C ILE A 539 2.79 -48.25 -11.24
N PHE A 540 3.21 -46.98 -11.36
CA PHE A 540 4.50 -46.52 -10.88
C PHE A 540 4.68 -46.76 -9.37
N LEU A 541 3.67 -46.42 -8.57
CA LEU A 541 3.69 -46.61 -7.13
C LEU A 541 3.71 -48.10 -6.73
N LYS A 542 2.99 -48.98 -7.44
CA LYS A 542 3.06 -50.44 -7.22
C LYS A 542 4.49 -50.96 -7.39
N ALA A 543 5.16 -50.61 -8.48
CA ALA A 543 6.54 -51.02 -8.72
C ALA A 543 7.51 -50.41 -7.70
N TYR A 544 7.33 -49.13 -7.35
CA TYR A 544 8.17 -48.46 -6.34
C TYR A 544 8.01 -49.08 -4.93
N ILE A 545 6.78 -49.37 -4.50
CA ILE A 545 6.49 -50.06 -3.23
C ILE A 545 7.04 -51.49 -3.23
N LYS A 546 7.07 -52.18 -4.38
CA LYS A 546 7.57 -53.55 -4.45
C LYS A 546 9.09 -53.65 -4.24
N GLY A 547 9.87 -52.68 -4.72
CA GLY A 547 11.31 -52.59 -4.45
C GLY A 547 11.64 -51.98 -3.07
N ASP A 548 11.38 -50.69 -2.90
CA ASP A 548 11.80 -49.92 -1.69
C ASP A 548 10.92 -50.19 -0.45
N GLY A 549 9.82 -50.93 -0.57
CA GLY A 549 8.75 -51.00 0.43
C GLY A 549 8.76 -52.26 1.30
N HIS A 550 9.00 -52.08 2.59
CA HIS A 550 8.90 -53.15 3.58
C HIS A 550 7.46 -53.29 4.12
N LYS A 551 6.90 -54.50 4.06
CA LYS A 551 5.58 -54.83 4.63
C LYS A 551 5.66 -54.97 6.15
N THR A 552 4.73 -54.34 6.87
CA THR A 552 4.61 -54.41 8.33
C THR A 552 3.22 -54.88 8.75
N SER A 553 3.03 -55.20 10.03
CA SER A 553 1.73 -55.61 10.61
C SER A 553 0.61 -54.56 10.52
N PHE A 554 0.92 -53.32 10.13
CA PHE A 554 -0.04 -52.21 10.01
C PHE A 554 -0.15 -51.60 8.59
N GLY A 555 0.70 -52.04 7.65
CA GLY A 555 0.77 -51.48 6.28
C GLY A 555 2.19 -51.48 5.71
N TYR A 556 2.48 -50.60 4.75
CA TYR A 556 3.77 -50.55 4.05
C TYR A 556 4.64 -49.37 4.52
N VAL A 557 5.96 -49.58 4.49
CA VAL A 557 6.97 -48.58 4.87
C VAL A 557 8.04 -48.50 3.80
N ILE A 558 8.19 -47.34 3.17
CA ILE A 558 9.32 -46.98 2.31
C ILE A 558 10.31 -46.16 3.15
N VAL A 559 11.61 -46.38 2.94
CA VAL A 559 12.68 -45.57 3.55
C VAL A 559 13.54 -44.97 2.45
N THR A 560 13.66 -43.64 2.42
CA THR A 560 14.47 -42.93 1.44
C THR A 560 15.42 -41.93 2.08
N SER A 561 16.60 -41.72 1.51
CA SER A 561 17.52 -40.65 1.89
C SER A 561 17.25 -39.32 1.16
N SER A 562 16.40 -39.32 0.13
CA SER A 562 16.01 -38.10 -0.59
C SER A 562 14.91 -37.36 0.17
N HIS A 563 15.12 -36.06 0.37
CA HIS A 563 14.05 -35.19 0.84
C HIS A 563 13.04 -34.89 -0.28
N PHE A 564 13.47 -34.80 -1.55
CA PHE A 564 12.55 -34.55 -2.66
C PHE A 564 11.50 -35.66 -2.77
N ILE A 565 11.91 -36.93 -2.74
CA ILE A 565 10.98 -38.08 -2.74
C ILE A 565 10.03 -37.96 -1.53
N ALA A 566 10.55 -37.68 -0.32
CA ALA A 566 9.73 -37.58 0.88
C ALA A 566 8.58 -36.56 0.76
N TYR A 567 8.83 -35.38 0.19
CA TYR A 567 7.78 -34.39 -0.06
C TYR A 567 6.91 -34.76 -1.29
N GLN A 568 7.52 -35.20 -2.40
CA GLN A 568 6.81 -35.56 -3.64
C GLN A 568 5.88 -36.76 -3.48
N SER A 569 6.20 -37.71 -2.59
CA SER A 569 5.30 -38.81 -2.22
C SER A 569 3.98 -38.28 -1.64
N VAL A 570 3.99 -37.19 -0.86
CA VAL A 570 2.73 -36.59 -0.38
C VAL A 570 1.84 -36.18 -1.54
N LEU A 571 2.38 -35.50 -2.56
CA LEU A 571 1.62 -35.15 -3.77
C LEU A 571 1.12 -36.40 -4.51
N LEU A 572 2.02 -37.34 -4.77
CA LEU A 572 1.76 -38.52 -5.60
C LEU A 572 0.68 -39.44 -4.99
N PHE A 573 0.73 -39.67 -3.68
CA PHE A 573 -0.30 -40.39 -2.95
C PHE A 573 -1.59 -39.57 -2.79
N SER A 574 -1.51 -38.24 -2.58
CA SER A 574 -2.71 -37.39 -2.46
C SER A 574 -3.62 -37.44 -3.69
N LYS A 575 -3.01 -37.61 -4.88
CA LYS A 575 -3.71 -37.75 -6.15
C LYS A 575 -4.44 -39.08 -6.31
N LEU A 576 -4.07 -40.10 -5.51
CA LEU A 576 -4.81 -41.35 -5.35
C LEU A 576 -5.75 -41.35 -4.11
N ASP A 577 -5.99 -40.18 -3.51
CA ASP A 577 -6.80 -40.02 -2.31
C ASP A 577 -6.21 -40.72 -1.05
N ILE A 578 -4.89 -40.87 -1.02
CA ILE A 578 -4.12 -41.48 0.07
C ILE A 578 -3.23 -40.41 0.74
N LEU A 579 -3.25 -40.32 2.08
CA LEU A 579 -2.32 -39.46 2.83
C LEU A 579 -1.23 -40.30 3.51
N PRO A 580 0.02 -40.29 3.02
CA PRO A 580 1.12 -41.00 3.66
C PRO A 580 1.55 -40.29 4.95
N SER A 581 2.06 -41.04 5.94
CA SER A 581 2.79 -40.44 7.05
C SER A 581 4.28 -40.35 6.70
N VAL A 582 4.79 -39.13 6.59
CA VAL A 582 6.19 -38.84 6.28
C VAL A 582 6.90 -38.34 7.54
N LYS A 583 7.93 -39.06 7.98
CA LYS A 583 8.70 -38.74 9.19
C LYS A 583 10.20 -38.76 8.94
N LYS A 584 10.91 -37.77 9.48
CA LYS A 584 12.36 -37.61 9.41
C LYS A 584 13.04 -38.25 10.63
N TYR A 585 14.07 -39.06 10.41
CA TYR A 585 14.88 -39.71 11.44
C TYR A 585 16.38 -39.48 11.17
N LYS A 586 17.21 -39.61 12.22
CA LYS A 586 18.66 -39.83 12.07
C LYS A 586 18.92 -41.34 12.06
N ASN A 587 19.77 -41.80 11.14
CA ASN A 587 20.15 -43.20 11.02
C ASN A 587 21.13 -43.58 12.15
N LYS A 588 20.79 -44.65 12.91
CA LYS A 588 21.46 -45.03 14.16
C LYS A 588 22.93 -45.48 14.02
N GLY A 589 23.45 -45.69 12.81
CA GLY A 589 24.86 -46.09 12.58
C GLY A 589 25.72 -45.15 11.72
N LYS A 590 25.14 -44.11 11.10
CA LYS A 590 25.87 -43.22 10.16
C LYS A 590 25.63 -41.72 10.35
N GLY A 591 24.76 -41.32 11.29
CA GLY A 591 24.35 -39.92 11.48
C GLY A 591 23.47 -39.34 10.36
N ASP A 592 23.46 -39.97 9.18
CA ASP A 592 22.67 -39.62 8.00
C ASP A 592 21.18 -39.42 8.30
N ILE A 593 20.58 -38.43 7.64
CA ILE A 593 19.14 -38.20 7.67
C ILE A 593 18.45 -39.18 6.71
N ILE A 594 17.39 -39.84 7.21
CA ILE A 594 16.49 -40.68 6.42
C ILE A 594 15.03 -40.27 6.64
N TYR A 595 14.20 -40.49 5.62
CA TYR A 595 12.77 -40.24 5.64
C TYR A 595 12.03 -41.57 5.53
N ARG A 596 11.11 -41.79 6.47
CA ARG A 596 10.20 -42.94 6.48
C ARG A 596 8.84 -42.49 5.97
N ILE A 597 8.37 -43.10 4.90
CA ILE A 597 7.05 -42.89 4.30
C ILE A 597 6.21 -44.13 4.65
N ALA A 598 5.18 -43.97 5.47
CA ALA A 598 4.33 -45.07 5.92
C ALA A 598 2.90 -44.94 5.39
N LEU A 599 2.36 -46.05 4.88
CA LEU A 599 1.01 -46.22 4.37
C LEU A 599 0.25 -47.17 5.30
N PHE A 600 -1.00 -46.85 5.66
CA PHE A 600 -1.75 -47.58 6.68
C PHE A 600 -3.16 -48.00 6.21
N GLY A 601 -3.59 -49.18 6.66
CA GLY A 601 -4.99 -49.61 6.64
C GLY A 601 -5.69 -49.60 5.26
N LYS A 602 -7.01 -49.40 5.30
CA LYS A 602 -7.96 -49.52 4.17
C LYS A 602 -7.65 -48.64 2.94
N GLN A 603 -6.79 -47.63 3.09
CA GLN A 603 -6.38 -46.78 1.97
C GLN A 603 -5.43 -47.49 0.99
N LEU A 604 -4.81 -48.59 1.42
CA LEU A 604 -3.99 -49.44 0.54
C LEU A 604 -4.83 -50.25 -0.46
N ASP A 605 -6.11 -50.52 -0.19
CA ASP A 605 -6.97 -51.35 -1.04
C ASP A 605 -7.11 -50.75 -2.46
N ASN A 606 -7.14 -49.41 -2.56
CA ASN A 606 -7.16 -48.66 -3.82
C ASN A 606 -5.84 -48.78 -4.62
N LEU A 607 -4.73 -49.14 -3.97
CA LEU A 607 -3.41 -49.18 -4.58
C LEU A 607 -2.94 -50.61 -4.85
N ILE A 608 -3.15 -51.54 -3.92
CA ILE A 608 -2.81 -52.97 -4.05
C ILE A 608 -3.97 -53.77 -3.44
N PRO A 609 -4.83 -54.40 -4.25
CA PRO A 609 -5.92 -55.24 -3.76
C PRO A 609 -5.43 -56.43 -2.92
N ASN A 610 -6.30 -56.95 -2.04
CA ASN A 610 -6.11 -58.19 -1.26
C ASN A 610 -5.00 -58.19 -0.18
N ILE A 611 -4.63 -57.03 0.41
CA ILE A 611 -3.70 -56.98 1.58
C ILE A 611 -4.41 -57.29 2.93
N HIS A 612 -5.65 -57.80 2.93
CA HIS A 612 -6.45 -57.94 4.15
C HIS A 612 -5.90 -58.95 5.18
N LYS A 613 -5.24 -58.43 6.23
CA LYS A 613 -5.29 -58.91 7.64
C LYS A 613 -4.54 -57.98 8.63
N THR A 614 -4.33 -56.70 8.29
CA THR A 614 -3.76 -55.72 9.24
C THR A 614 -4.81 -55.27 10.26
N LYS A 615 -4.43 -55.10 11.53
CA LYS A 615 -5.36 -54.63 12.59
C LYS A 615 -5.98 -53.28 12.18
N THR A 616 -7.26 -53.09 12.47
CA THR A 616 -8.05 -51.92 12.07
C THR A 616 -7.42 -50.61 12.57
N PHE A 617 -6.62 -49.96 11.71
CA PHE A 617 -5.96 -48.72 12.06
C PHE A 617 -6.90 -47.54 11.83
N HIS A 618 -7.33 -46.89 12.90
CA HIS A 618 -8.08 -45.64 12.80
C HIS A 618 -7.15 -44.49 12.43
N ASN A 619 -7.27 -44.01 11.19
CA ASN A 619 -6.62 -42.78 10.74
C ASN A 619 -6.99 -41.60 11.67
N ARG A 620 -5.99 -40.79 12.01
CA ARG A 620 -6.18 -39.58 12.83
C ARG A 620 -6.43 -38.32 11.99
N PHE A 621 -6.51 -38.44 10.68
CA PHE A 621 -6.90 -37.34 9.78
C PHE A 621 -8.26 -37.65 9.17
N TRP A 622 -8.86 -36.64 8.56
CA TRP A 622 -10.10 -36.75 7.79
C TRP A 622 -9.88 -36.16 6.40
N ASP A 623 -10.73 -36.49 5.44
CA ASP A 623 -10.66 -35.92 4.09
C ASP A 623 -12.04 -35.79 3.46
N ASN A 624 -12.15 -34.90 2.48
CA ASN A 624 -13.31 -34.78 1.61
C ASN A 624 -12.86 -34.87 0.14
N LYS A 625 -13.69 -34.42 -0.81
CA LYS A 625 -13.36 -34.41 -2.24
C LYS A 625 -12.11 -33.61 -2.60
N ASP A 626 -11.77 -32.59 -1.81
CA ASP A 626 -10.83 -31.53 -2.19
C ASP A 626 -9.62 -31.40 -1.26
N PHE A 627 -9.77 -31.77 0.01
CA PHE A 627 -8.78 -31.52 1.07
C PHE A 627 -8.59 -32.70 2.03
N PHE A 628 -7.40 -32.78 2.63
CA PHE A 628 -7.10 -33.51 3.86
C PHE A 628 -7.05 -32.54 5.05
N TYR A 629 -7.64 -32.96 6.17
CA TYR A 629 -7.72 -32.27 7.45
C TYR A 629 -6.77 -32.93 8.44
N ILE A 630 -5.63 -32.30 8.71
CA ILE A 630 -4.48 -32.93 9.38
C ILE A 630 -4.30 -32.33 10.78
N PRO A 631 -4.48 -33.09 11.88
CA PRO A 631 -4.31 -32.52 13.22
C PRO A 631 -2.87 -32.12 13.52
N ILE A 632 -2.73 -30.97 14.18
CA ILE A 632 -1.50 -30.50 14.80
C ILE A 632 -1.19 -31.38 16.00
N TYR A 633 -0.02 -32.02 15.99
CA TYR A 633 0.50 -32.79 17.12
C TYR A 633 1.08 -31.87 18.20
N LYS A 634 1.84 -30.84 17.80
CA LYS A 634 2.45 -29.85 18.68
C LYS A 634 2.77 -28.55 17.91
N THR A 635 2.72 -27.42 18.61
CA THR A 635 3.38 -26.16 18.20
C THR A 635 4.50 -25.83 19.18
N GLU A 636 5.58 -25.21 18.68
CA GLU A 636 6.77 -24.81 19.44
C GLU A 636 7.18 -23.39 19.06
N SER A 637 7.66 -22.60 20.02
CA SER A 637 8.30 -21.31 19.76
C SER A 637 9.82 -21.51 19.68
N ILE A 638 10.47 -20.93 18.66
CA ILE A 638 11.92 -21.07 18.41
C ILE A 638 12.54 -19.70 18.15
N PRO A 639 13.56 -19.27 18.91
CA PRO A 639 14.25 -18.01 18.63
C PRO A 639 14.92 -18.05 17.26
N PHE A 640 14.82 -16.95 16.52
CA PHE A 640 15.36 -16.82 15.17
C PHE A 640 15.81 -15.39 14.91
N GLN A 641 16.93 -15.27 14.20
CA GLN A 641 17.44 -14.01 13.69
C GLN A 641 18.00 -14.24 12.27
N GLY A 642 17.48 -13.51 11.28
CA GLY A 642 17.94 -13.64 9.90
C GLY A 642 16.89 -13.26 8.85
N LYS A 643 17.15 -13.62 7.59
CA LYS A 643 16.21 -13.36 6.49
C LYS A 643 15.05 -14.35 6.46
N VAL A 644 13.86 -13.80 6.22
CA VAL A 644 12.60 -14.52 6.03
C VAL A 644 11.94 -14.06 4.71
N TYR A 645 11.24 -14.97 4.04
CA TYR A 645 10.81 -14.87 2.63
C TYR A 645 9.31 -15.14 2.49
N ASN A 646 8.66 -14.54 1.49
CA ASN A 646 7.28 -14.82 1.12
C ASN A 646 7.13 -14.85 -0.41
N ILE A 647 6.09 -15.53 -0.89
CA ILE A 647 5.77 -15.68 -2.32
C ILE A 647 4.37 -15.13 -2.57
N GLU A 648 4.20 -14.31 -3.60
CA GLU A 648 2.88 -13.91 -4.09
C GLU A 648 2.47 -14.75 -5.30
N THR A 649 1.20 -15.15 -5.33
CA THR A 649 0.58 -15.89 -6.43
C THR A 649 -0.77 -15.27 -6.78
N LYS A 650 -1.29 -15.56 -7.99
CA LYS A 650 -2.58 -15.01 -8.46
C LYS A 650 -3.76 -15.26 -7.52
N ASP A 651 -3.83 -16.42 -6.85
CA ASP A 651 -4.92 -16.75 -5.92
C ASP A 651 -4.61 -16.44 -4.45
N LYS A 652 -3.51 -15.70 -4.21
CA LYS A 652 -2.96 -15.30 -2.91
C LYS A 652 -2.58 -16.49 -2.02
N THR A 653 -2.35 -17.68 -2.59
CA THR A 653 -1.96 -18.89 -1.83
C THR A 653 -0.81 -19.69 -2.45
N TYR A 654 -0.06 -20.36 -1.57
CA TYR A 654 0.89 -21.40 -1.96
C TYR A 654 0.99 -22.50 -0.90
N LEU A 655 1.57 -23.64 -1.29
CA LEU A 655 1.71 -24.84 -0.47
C LEU A 655 3.14 -24.96 0.07
N ALA A 656 3.30 -24.63 1.35
CA ALA A 656 4.41 -25.11 2.17
C ALA A 656 4.11 -26.55 2.59
N SER A 657 4.25 -26.95 3.86
CA SER A 657 3.66 -28.23 4.30
C SER A 657 2.12 -28.21 4.27
N THR A 658 1.52 -27.01 4.28
CA THR A 658 0.08 -26.72 4.26
C THR A 658 -0.17 -25.39 3.53
N LEU A 659 -1.43 -24.99 3.35
CA LEU A 659 -1.78 -23.73 2.65
C LEU A 659 -1.58 -22.49 3.52
N VAL A 660 -1.07 -21.40 2.90
CA VAL A 660 -0.70 -20.11 3.53
C VAL A 660 -1.03 -18.89 2.63
N HIS A 661 -1.04 -17.65 3.17
CA HIS A 661 -1.52 -16.38 2.54
C HIS A 661 -0.71 -15.10 3.01
N ASN A 662 -1.02 -13.82 2.62
CA ASN A 662 -0.11 -12.59 2.66
C ASN A 662 -0.72 -11.18 3.08
N CYS A 663 -0.06 -10.20 3.81
CA CYS A 663 -0.60 -9.26 4.93
C CYS A 663 -0.47 -7.67 5.00
N GLU A 664 -1.47 -6.83 5.46
CA GLU A 664 -1.48 -5.66 6.49
C GLU A 664 -2.35 -4.32 6.35
N TYR A 665 -2.95 -3.68 7.43
CA TYR A 665 -3.83 -2.42 7.44
C TYR A 665 -3.78 -1.42 8.70
N LYS A 666 -4.38 -0.17 8.68
CA LYS A 666 -4.46 0.85 9.82
C LYS A 666 -5.59 1.97 9.70
N TYR A 667 -5.76 2.99 10.63
CA TYR A 667 -6.98 3.79 11.11
C TYR A 667 -7.05 5.37 10.89
N ASP A 668 -8.11 6.12 11.31
CA ASP A 668 -8.51 7.56 10.99
C ASP A 668 -8.73 8.61 12.17
N GLY A 669 -8.83 9.94 11.91
CA GLY A 669 -9.08 11.08 12.88
C GLY A 669 -8.78 12.54 12.37
N PHE A 670 -8.29 13.50 13.21
CA PHE A 670 -7.62 14.76 12.73
C PHE A 670 -6.14 14.99 13.15
N ARG A 671 -5.25 15.25 12.18
CA ARG A 671 -3.78 15.22 12.36
C ARG A 671 -3.14 16.45 13.04
N MET A 672 -2.24 16.17 13.98
CA MET A 672 -1.41 17.11 14.76
C MET A 672 0.01 16.58 14.93
N GLN A 673 1.01 17.42 14.62
CA GLN A 673 2.41 17.17 14.97
C GLN A 673 2.70 17.61 16.41
N LEU A 674 3.39 16.74 17.16
CA LEU A 674 3.80 16.96 18.55
C LEU A 674 5.33 17.14 18.57
N HIS A 675 5.81 18.33 18.91
CA HIS A 675 7.24 18.60 19.08
C HIS A 675 7.53 18.84 20.57
N ARG A 676 8.60 18.26 21.10
CA ARG A 676 9.11 18.55 22.46
C ARG A 676 10.62 18.67 22.43
N ASP A 677 11.13 19.74 23.02
CA ASP A 677 12.55 19.96 23.28
C ASP A 677 12.75 20.44 24.73
N GLY A 678 13.24 19.54 25.58
CA GLY A 678 13.23 19.70 27.03
C GLY A 678 11.79 19.88 27.56
N ASP A 679 11.54 21.04 28.16
CA ASP A 679 10.23 21.44 28.69
C ASP A 679 9.33 22.13 27.66
N LYS A 680 9.90 22.60 26.55
CA LYS A 680 9.19 23.33 25.49
C LYS A 680 8.45 22.34 24.60
N ILE A 681 7.12 22.41 24.63
CA ILE A 681 6.25 21.62 23.74
C ILE A 681 5.60 22.58 22.74
N LYS A 682 5.56 22.19 21.47
CA LYS A 682 4.79 22.85 20.43
C LYS A 682 3.88 21.86 19.71
N LEU A 683 2.66 22.28 19.42
CA LEU A 683 1.63 21.50 18.73
C LEU A 683 1.29 22.19 17.40
N PHE A 684 1.32 21.46 16.29
CA PHE A 684 1.06 22.01 14.97
C PHE A 684 -0.02 21.23 14.24
N THR A 685 -0.97 21.91 13.60
CA THR A 685 -2.01 21.24 12.80
C THR A 685 -1.46 20.64 11.51
N ARG A 686 -2.28 19.90 10.77
CA ARG A 686 -2.01 19.52 9.36
C ARG A 686 -1.61 20.69 8.45
N ARG A 687 -2.10 21.93 8.71
CA ARG A 687 -1.71 23.14 7.96
C ARG A 687 -0.46 23.81 8.52
N LEU A 688 0.17 23.18 9.51
CA LEU A 688 1.38 23.62 10.20
C LEU A 688 1.19 24.90 11.02
N GLU A 689 -0.07 25.33 11.21
CA GLU A 689 -0.45 26.37 12.17
C GLU A 689 -0.19 25.87 13.61
N ASN A 690 0.53 26.66 14.40
CA ASN A 690 0.78 26.40 15.81
C ASN A 690 -0.53 26.57 16.62
N VAL A 691 -0.91 25.53 17.36
CA VAL A 691 -2.12 25.47 18.19
C VAL A 691 -1.83 25.13 19.66
N THR A 692 -0.58 25.31 20.10
CA THR A 692 -0.12 24.94 21.45
C THR A 692 -0.97 25.58 22.56
N LYS A 693 -1.34 26.86 22.39
CA LYS A 693 -2.14 27.62 23.37
C LYS A 693 -3.57 27.09 23.48
N GLN A 694 -4.14 26.56 22.40
CA GLN A 694 -5.51 26.08 22.29
C GLN A 694 -5.72 24.66 22.84
N PHE A 695 -4.63 23.90 23.03
CA PHE A 695 -4.64 22.53 23.52
C PHE A 695 -3.72 22.32 24.76
N PRO A 696 -3.94 23.07 25.86
CA PRO A 696 -3.13 22.95 27.08
C PRO A 696 -3.30 21.58 27.78
N ASP A 697 -4.46 20.96 27.59
CA ASP A 697 -4.78 19.57 27.94
C ASP A 697 -3.87 18.58 27.22
N VAL A 698 -3.69 18.73 25.90
CA VAL A 698 -2.75 17.90 25.13
C VAL A 698 -1.31 18.12 25.60
N VAL A 699 -0.89 19.37 25.79
CA VAL A 699 0.47 19.71 26.28
C VAL A 699 0.76 19.04 27.63
N LYS A 700 -0.21 19.02 28.55
CA LYS A 700 -0.07 18.32 29.83
C LYS A 700 0.11 16.82 29.64
N VAL A 701 -0.81 16.17 28.91
CA VAL A 701 -0.83 14.71 28.74
C VAL A 701 0.44 14.21 28.04
N VAL A 702 0.92 14.88 26.98
CA VAL A 702 2.16 14.45 26.29
C VAL A 702 3.42 14.67 27.14
N ARG A 703 3.45 15.69 28.00
CA ARG A 703 4.59 15.93 28.91
C ARG A 703 4.74 14.80 29.93
N GLU A 704 3.63 14.37 30.50
CA GLU A 704 3.56 13.40 31.60
C GLU A 704 3.74 11.94 31.14
N ASN A 705 3.38 11.63 29.88
CA ASN A 705 3.22 10.23 29.43
C ASN A 705 4.06 9.85 28.21
N ILE A 706 4.94 10.74 27.71
CA ILE A 706 5.93 10.42 26.69
C ILE A 706 7.34 10.49 27.29
N ASP A 707 7.97 9.32 27.44
CA ASP A 707 9.32 9.11 27.96
C ASP A 707 10.38 9.46 26.91
N SER A 708 10.41 10.74 26.54
CA SER A 708 11.46 11.37 25.75
C SER A 708 11.36 12.88 25.91
N SER A 709 12.50 13.54 26.14
CA SER A 709 12.60 15.00 26.23
C SER A 709 12.87 15.67 24.89
N ASN A 710 13.16 14.91 23.82
CA ASN A 710 13.42 15.44 22.48
C ASN A 710 12.75 14.59 21.40
N TYR A 711 11.63 15.06 20.84
CA TYR A 711 10.90 14.31 19.81
C TYR A 711 10.15 15.19 18.81
N ILE A 712 9.84 14.57 17.66
CA ILE A 712 8.86 15.02 16.69
C ILE A 712 7.98 13.82 16.32
N LEU A 713 6.73 13.83 16.78
CA LEU A 713 5.74 12.76 16.61
C LEU A 713 4.56 13.23 15.78
N ASP A 714 3.87 12.29 15.15
CA ASP A 714 2.69 12.53 14.32
C ASP A 714 1.49 11.78 14.94
N ALA A 715 0.46 12.54 15.30
CA ALA A 715 -0.67 12.05 16.09
C ALA A 715 -1.99 12.51 15.50
N GLU A 716 -3.03 11.72 15.73
CA GLU A 716 -4.39 12.01 15.31
C GLU A 716 -5.20 12.36 16.57
N ILE A 717 -5.72 13.58 16.65
CA ILE A 717 -6.51 14.06 17.78
C ILE A 717 -7.99 13.79 17.48
N ILE A 718 -8.74 13.35 18.49
CA ILE A 718 -10.17 13.03 18.38
C ILE A 718 -10.88 13.70 19.56
N GLY A 719 -11.96 14.42 19.30
CA GLY A 719 -12.80 15.00 20.35
C GLY A 719 -13.72 13.94 20.93
N ILE A 720 -13.98 14.01 22.24
CA ILE A 720 -14.89 13.10 22.93
C ILE A 720 -16.07 13.92 23.46
N ASP A 721 -17.29 13.46 23.22
CA ASP A 721 -18.48 14.01 23.88
C ASP A 721 -18.45 13.62 25.36
N PRO A 722 -18.30 14.57 26.30
CA PRO A 722 -18.16 14.27 27.72
C PRO A 722 -19.41 13.64 28.35
N LYS A 723 -20.57 13.67 27.67
CA LYS A 723 -21.81 13.06 28.15
C LYS A 723 -22.00 11.63 27.68
N THR A 724 -21.47 11.27 26.50
CA THR A 724 -21.73 9.97 25.85
C THR A 724 -20.48 9.11 25.66
N GLY A 725 -19.28 9.66 25.87
CA GLY A 725 -18.00 8.99 25.58
C GLY A 725 -17.74 8.77 24.08
N ARG A 726 -18.66 9.21 23.20
CA ARG A 726 -18.57 8.99 21.75
C ARG A 726 -17.63 10.00 21.09
N TRP A 727 -17.05 9.60 19.97
CA TRP A 727 -16.14 10.44 19.21
C TRP A 727 -16.91 11.53 18.46
N MET A 728 -16.38 12.74 18.48
CA MET A 728 -16.99 13.93 17.88
C MET A 728 -16.45 14.16 16.47
N ALA A 729 -17.34 14.53 15.54
CA ALA A 729 -16.95 14.94 14.20
C ALA A 729 -16.00 16.15 14.22
N PHE A 730 -15.06 16.18 13.27
CA PHE A 730 -14.02 17.22 13.15
C PHE A 730 -14.57 18.66 13.26
N GLN A 731 -15.76 18.93 12.72
CA GLN A 731 -16.38 20.26 12.75
C GLN A 731 -16.54 20.80 14.17
N ASN A 732 -16.92 19.95 15.14
CA ASN A 732 -17.09 20.34 16.54
C ASN A 732 -15.72 20.73 17.13
N ILE A 733 -14.69 19.93 16.86
CA ILE A 733 -13.33 20.16 17.39
C ILE A 733 -12.65 21.36 16.72
N SER A 734 -12.99 21.65 15.47
CA SER A 734 -12.43 22.78 14.70
C SER A 734 -12.73 24.15 15.35
N GLN A 735 -13.74 24.21 16.21
CA GLN A 735 -14.05 25.37 17.04
C GLN A 735 -12.92 25.69 18.02
N ARG A 736 -12.21 24.68 18.56
CA ARG A 736 -11.04 24.87 19.44
C ARG A 736 -9.87 25.50 18.68
N ILE A 737 -9.60 25.06 17.45
CA ILE A 737 -8.44 25.49 16.64
C ILE A 737 -8.43 27.01 16.43
N LYS A 738 -9.59 27.63 16.18
CA LYS A 738 -9.70 29.08 15.92
C LYS A 738 -9.90 29.94 17.17
N ARG A 739 -9.99 29.33 18.37
CA ARG A 739 -10.34 30.05 19.60
C ARG A 739 -9.13 30.78 20.18
N LYS A 740 -9.36 32.00 20.68
CA LYS A 740 -8.37 32.81 21.44
C LYS A 740 -8.71 33.01 22.93
N TYR A 741 -9.98 32.85 23.31
CA TYR A 741 -10.50 33.08 24.67
C TYR A 741 -11.30 31.86 25.18
N ASP A 742 -11.50 31.75 26.49
CA ASP A 742 -12.23 30.63 27.15
C ASP A 742 -11.61 29.23 26.97
N ILE A 743 -10.31 29.14 26.65
CA ILE A 743 -9.66 27.88 26.24
C ILE A 743 -9.80 26.78 27.29
N ILE A 744 -9.66 27.11 28.58
CA ILE A 744 -9.79 26.15 29.69
C ILE A 744 -11.21 25.57 29.75
N ARG A 745 -12.24 26.41 29.57
CA ARG A 745 -13.63 25.97 29.50
C ARG A 745 -13.85 25.09 28.26
N MET A 746 -13.37 25.53 27.09
CA MET A 746 -13.43 24.75 25.84
C MET A 746 -12.78 23.37 25.94
N SER A 747 -11.68 23.23 26.71
CA SER A 747 -11.05 21.91 26.94
C SER A 747 -11.86 20.96 27.83
N LYS A 748 -12.80 21.50 28.63
CA LYS A 748 -13.76 20.70 29.42
C LYS A 748 -15.04 20.39 28.61
N ASP A 749 -15.50 21.35 27.81
CA ASP A 749 -16.70 21.20 26.97
C ASP A 749 -16.42 20.28 25.75
N ILE A 750 -15.20 20.29 25.22
CA ILE A 750 -14.71 19.42 24.14
C ILE A 750 -13.34 18.84 24.56
N PRO A 751 -13.31 17.82 25.42
CA PRO A 751 -12.10 17.07 25.73
C PRO A 751 -11.59 16.34 24.48
N VAL A 752 -10.29 16.04 24.45
CA VAL A 752 -9.65 15.36 23.31
C VAL A 752 -8.75 14.20 23.72
N MET A 753 -8.68 13.21 22.85
CA MET A 753 -7.82 12.05 22.91
C MET A 753 -6.74 12.14 21.83
N ILE A 754 -5.50 11.86 22.20
CA ILE A 754 -4.32 11.85 21.34
C ILE A 754 -4.08 10.42 20.85
N ASN A 755 -3.92 10.22 19.54
CA ASN A 755 -3.70 8.91 18.92
C ASN A 755 -2.39 8.91 18.12
N ILE A 756 -1.26 8.61 18.76
CA ILE A 756 0.07 8.71 18.11
C ILE A 756 0.22 7.57 17.08
N PHE A 757 0.62 7.90 15.84
CA PHE A 757 0.68 6.92 14.75
C PHE A 757 1.98 6.92 13.95
N ASP A 758 2.87 7.91 14.08
CA ASP A 758 4.18 7.93 13.42
C ASP A 758 5.19 8.77 14.23
N ALA A 759 6.46 8.70 13.85
CA ALA A 759 7.53 9.54 14.40
C ALA A 759 8.53 9.95 13.32
N MET A 760 9.06 11.15 13.45
CA MET A 760 10.12 11.69 12.59
C MET A 760 11.44 11.82 13.34
N GLN A 761 11.39 12.12 14.65
CA GLN A 761 12.54 12.19 15.54
C GLN A 761 12.19 11.72 16.95
N VAL A 762 13.10 11.00 17.60
CA VAL A 762 13.01 10.61 19.03
C VAL A 762 14.42 10.59 19.61
N ASN A 763 14.59 11.11 20.82
CA ASN A 763 15.87 11.22 21.53
C ASN A 763 16.99 11.88 20.68
N GLY A 764 16.63 12.88 19.85
CA GLY A 764 17.54 13.54 18.93
C GLY A 764 17.89 12.77 17.64
N GLU A 765 17.54 11.48 17.52
CA GLU A 765 17.78 10.72 16.27
C GLU A 765 16.71 11.04 15.22
N ASN A 766 17.12 11.57 14.07
CA ASN A 766 16.25 11.67 12.89
C ASN A 766 16.02 10.26 12.30
N ILE A 767 14.77 9.80 12.37
CA ILE A 767 14.35 8.46 11.97
C ILE A 767 13.47 8.43 10.71
N ILE A 768 13.30 9.55 9.98
CA ILE A 768 12.41 9.58 8.78
C ILE A 768 12.82 8.57 7.71
N LYS A 769 14.11 8.28 7.57
CA LYS A 769 14.65 7.30 6.61
C LYS A 769 14.48 5.84 7.07
N LYS A 770 14.06 5.58 8.32
CA LYS A 770 13.82 4.22 8.85
C LYS A 770 12.43 3.70 8.42
N PRO A 771 12.24 2.38 8.26
CA PRO A 771 10.93 1.78 7.95
C PRO A 771 9.82 2.14 8.94
N PHE A 772 8.57 2.24 8.48
CA PHE A 772 7.41 2.56 9.33
C PHE A 772 7.30 1.62 10.54
N SER A 773 7.52 0.32 10.34
CA SER A 773 7.60 -0.68 11.41
C SER A 773 8.61 -0.32 12.53
N PHE A 774 9.81 0.16 12.18
CA PHE A 774 10.81 0.60 13.16
C PHE A 774 10.34 1.84 13.94
N ARG A 775 9.84 2.86 13.22
CA ARG A 775 9.34 4.10 13.84
C ARG A 775 8.16 3.81 14.76
N ARG A 776 7.33 2.83 14.39
CA ARG A 776 6.18 2.36 15.16
C ARG A 776 6.55 1.65 16.45
N GLU A 777 7.53 0.74 16.40
CA GLU A 777 8.06 0.09 17.61
C GLU A 777 8.78 1.09 18.54
N LEU A 778 9.34 2.18 18.01
CA LEU A 778 9.94 3.22 18.84
C LEU A 778 8.88 4.03 19.60
N ILE A 779 7.79 4.46 18.95
CA ILE A 779 6.70 5.15 19.67
C ILE A 779 5.99 4.26 20.69
N LYS A 780 5.92 2.94 20.45
CA LYS A 780 5.43 1.96 21.45
C LYS A 780 6.26 1.92 22.72
N LYS A 781 7.58 2.14 22.64
CA LYS A 781 8.49 2.10 23.79
C LYS A 781 8.43 3.35 24.65
N ILE A 782 8.24 4.53 24.05
CA ILE A 782 8.26 5.81 24.75
C ILE A 782 6.88 6.30 25.20
N THR A 783 5.78 5.67 24.77
CA THR A 783 4.41 6.15 25.06
C THR A 783 3.77 5.31 26.15
N SER A 784 3.44 5.92 27.29
CA SER A 784 2.54 5.34 28.28
C SER A 784 1.10 5.68 27.91
N GLU A 785 0.27 4.68 27.60
CA GLU A 785 -1.12 4.93 27.24
C GLU A 785 -1.96 5.31 28.48
N VAL A 786 -2.79 6.35 28.32
CA VAL A 786 -3.76 6.84 29.31
C VAL A 786 -5.15 6.74 28.69
N PRO A 787 -6.06 5.91 29.24
CA PRO A 787 -7.41 5.75 28.72
C PRO A 787 -8.11 7.09 28.41
N GLU A 788 -8.74 7.16 27.24
CA GLU A 788 -9.48 8.32 26.72
C GLU A 788 -8.68 9.62 26.52
N LYS A 789 -7.37 9.63 26.79
CA LYS A 789 -6.52 10.85 26.71
C LYS A 789 -5.32 10.69 25.78
N LEU A 790 -4.61 9.57 25.87
CA LEU A 790 -3.45 9.27 25.05
C LEU A 790 -3.39 7.78 24.78
N GLN A 791 -3.42 7.42 23.51
CA GLN A 791 -3.11 6.07 23.07
C GLN A 791 -2.25 6.13 21.82
N LEU A 792 -1.66 5.01 21.47
CA LEU A 792 -1.23 4.78 20.12
C LEU A 792 -2.49 4.64 19.26
N ALA A 793 -2.52 5.23 18.07
CA ALA A 793 -3.61 4.98 17.14
C ALA A 793 -3.70 3.47 16.94
N LYS A 794 -4.85 2.86 17.25
CA LYS A 794 -5.06 1.41 17.12
C LYS A 794 -4.64 0.96 15.70
N GLU A 795 -4.20 -0.29 15.54
CA GLU A 795 -3.66 -0.82 14.26
C GLU A 795 -4.03 -2.30 14.07
N ILE A 796 -4.09 -2.80 12.82
CA ILE A 796 -4.20 -4.24 12.58
C ILE A 796 -3.31 -4.73 11.43
N ILE A 797 -2.40 -5.61 11.81
CA ILE A 797 -1.53 -6.35 10.89
C ILE A 797 -2.37 -7.50 10.27
N THR A 798 -3.08 -7.22 9.15
CA THR A 798 -4.00 -8.17 8.46
C THR A 798 -3.93 -8.30 6.93
N GLU A 799 -3.92 -9.54 6.43
CA GLU A 799 -3.95 -9.95 5.02
C GLU A 799 -5.29 -10.08 4.34
N ASP A 800 -6.29 -10.32 5.16
CA ASP A 800 -7.61 -10.54 4.66
C ASP A 800 -8.23 -9.17 4.43
N ILE A 801 -8.63 -8.95 3.18
CA ILE A 801 -9.49 -7.82 2.82
C ILE A 801 -10.74 -7.86 3.70
N LYS A 802 -11.23 -9.04 4.11
CA LYS A 802 -12.38 -9.17 5.03
C LYS A 802 -12.09 -8.70 6.45
N ASP A 803 -10.88 -8.95 6.98
CA ASP A 803 -10.50 -8.40 8.29
C ASP A 803 -10.32 -6.90 8.22
N ALA A 804 -9.84 -6.39 7.08
CA ALA A 804 -9.70 -4.97 6.81
C ALA A 804 -11.05 -4.28 6.61
N GLU A 805 -11.99 -4.92 5.92
CA GLU A 805 -13.38 -4.50 5.76
C GLU A 805 -14.11 -4.54 7.11
N LYS A 806 -13.96 -5.62 7.88
CA LYS A 806 -14.48 -5.71 9.25
C LYS A 806 -13.92 -4.60 10.13
N PHE A 807 -12.61 -4.34 10.02
CA PHE A 807 -11.96 -3.30 10.78
C PHE A 807 -12.34 -1.88 10.30
N TYR A 808 -12.53 -1.70 9.00
CA TYR A 808 -13.08 -0.48 8.41
C TYR A 808 -14.51 -0.23 8.86
N ASN A 809 -15.36 -1.25 8.88
CA ASN A 809 -16.69 -1.18 9.44
C ASN A 809 -16.62 -0.85 10.94
N GLU A 810 -15.74 -1.49 11.74
CA GLU A 810 -15.50 -1.10 13.15
C GLU A 810 -15.05 0.38 13.29
N SER A 811 -14.33 0.92 12.30
CA SER A 811 -13.96 2.33 12.24
C SER A 811 -15.18 3.21 11.95
N LEU A 812 -16.01 2.86 10.95
CA LEU A 812 -17.22 3.59 10.59
C LEU A 812 -18.27 3.54 11.72
N ASP A 813 -18.49 2.38 12.35
CA ASP A 813 -19.38 2.17 13.50
C ASP A 813 -19.00 3.04 14.71
N LYS A 814 -17.70 3.41 14.80
CA LYS A 814 -17.17 4.35 15.81
C LYS A 814 -17.21 5.81 15.38
N GLY A 815 -17.80 6.11 14.22
CA GLY A 815 -17.99 7.47 13.70
C GLY A 815 -16.78 8.06 12.96
N ASN A 816 -15.84 7.24 12.48
CA ASN A 816 -14.67 7.70 11.73
C ASN A 816 -14.97 7.87 10.23
N GLU A 817 -14.14 8.65 9.52
CA GLU A 817 -14.24 8.87 8.07
C GLU A 817 -13.77 7.66 7.23
N GLY A 818 -13.22 6.62 7.84
CA GLY A 818 -12.70 5.43 7.17
C GLY A 818 -11.43 4.87 7.83
N ILE A 819 -10.47 4.42 7.00
CA ILE A 819 -9.19 3.84 7.48
C ILE A 819 -7.97 4.23 6.61
N MET A 820 -6.76 4.11 7.16
CA MET A 820 -5.48 4.50 6.57
C MET A 820 -4.53 3.31 6.39
N VAL A 821 -4.28 2.88 5.17
CA VAL A 821 -3.37 1.76 4.85
C VAL A 821 -1.96 2.27 4.64
N LYS A 822 -0.94 1.57 5.17
CA LYS A 822 0.48 1.97 5.09
C LYS A 822 1.38 0.75 4.89
N ALA A 823 2.37 0.86 3.99
CA ALA A 823 3.42 -0.15 3.86
C ALA A 823 4.42 -0.09 5.05
N LEU A 824 4.68 -1.22 5.71
CA LEU A 824 5.57 -1.30 6.88
C LEU A 824 7.06 -1.02 6.61
N ASP A 825 7.53 -1.27 5.39
CA ASP A 825 8.94 -1.26 5.03
C ASP A 825 9.43 0.12 4.56
N LYS A 826 8.53 1.11 4.45
CA LYS A 826 8.81 2.39 3.79
C LYS A 826 9.17 3.53 4.77
N PRO A 827 10.02 4.49 4.33
CA PRO A 827 10.36 5.67 5.11
C PRO A 827 9.16 6.62 5.27
N TYR A 828 9.30 7.60 6.14
CA TYR A 828 8.45 8.78 6.17
C TYR A 828 8.98 9.75 5.11
N LYS A 829 8.13 10.21 4.18
CA LYS A 829 8.51 11.22 3.18
C LYS A 829 7.72 12.52 3.43
N PRO A 830 8.35 13.55 4.03
CA PRO A 830 7.76 14.88 4.19
C PRO A 830 7.24 15.46 2.86
N GLY A 831 6.18 16.28 2.93
CA GLY A 831 5.57 17.04 1.82
C GLY A 831 4.96 16.25 0.66
N SER A 832 5.41 15.02 0.44
CA SER A 832 5.11 14.20 -0.71
C SER A 832 3.81 13.42 -0.56
N ARG A 833 3.04 13.32 -1.65
CA ARG A 833 1.97 12.32 -1.76
C ARG A 833 2.57 10.98 -2.18
N VAL A 834 2.62 10.03 -1.25
CA VAL A 834 3.29 8.74 -1.48
C VAL A 834 2.41 7.74 -2.22
N GLY A 835 3.03 6.83 -2.98
CA GLY A 835 2.38 5.67 -3.60
C GLY A 835 2.41 4.40 -2.73
N TYR A 836 2.70 4.52 -1.44
CA TYR A 836 2.84 3.38 -0.50
C TYR A 836 2.08 3.60 0.82
N GLY A 837 1.09 4.48 0.78
CA GLY A 837 0.10 4.65 1.83
C GLY A 837 -1.14 5.34 1.25
N VAL A 838 -2.32 4.87 1.62
CA VAL A 838 -3.60 5.32 1.05
C VAL A 838 -4.68 5.45 2.11
N LYS A 839 -5.67 6.30 1.87
CA LYS A 839 -6.90 6.40 2.65
C LYS A 839 -8.02 5.64 1.94
N VAL A 840 -8.73 4.77 2.66
CA VAL A 840 -9.98 4.14 2.22
C VAL A 840 -11.12 4.80 2.98
N LYS A 841 -12.14 5.22 2.24
CA LYS A 841 -13.30 5.96 2.73
C LYS A 841 -14.55 5.48 2.00
N PRO A 842 -15.75 5.64 2.57
CA PRO A 842 -16.97 5.28 1.87
C PRO A 842 -17.07 6.00 0.53
N VAL A 843 -17.61 5.27 -0.45
CA VAL A 843 -18.09 5.86 -1.69
C VAL A 843 -19.51 6.33 -1.38
N MET A 844 -19.69 7.64 -1.27
CA MET A 844 -21.03 8.21 -1.15
C MET A 844 -21.74 8.07 -2.50
N GLU A 845 -23.02 7.69 -2.47
CA GLU A 845 -23.88 7.73 -3.66
C GLU A 845 -23.96 9.16 -4.18
N THR A 846 -23.75 9.35 -5.48
CA THR A 846 -23.90 10.67 -6.10
C THR A 846 -25.37 11.12 -6.04
N LEU A 847 -25.57 12.42 -5.84
CA LEU A 847 -26.91 13.01 -5.82
C LEU A 847 -27.15 13.71 -7.16
N ASP A 848 -28.28 13.43 -7.78
CA ASP A 848 -28.74 14.12 -8.98
C ASP A 848 -29.51 15.36 -8.54
N LEU A 849 -28.93 16.54 -8.72
CA LEU A 849 -29.45 17.79 -8.16
C LEU A 849 -29.70 18.82 -9.27
N VAL A 850 -30.74 19.61 -9.11
CA VAL A 850 -31.08 20.68 -10.06
C VAL A 850 -30.36 21.98 -9.69
N ILE A 851 -29.90 22.72 -10.69
CA ILE A 851 -29.36 24.07 -10.51
C ILE A 851 -30.53 25.05 -10.39
N VAL A 852 -30.54 25.83 -9.31
CA VAL A 852 -31.58 26.85 -9.00
C VAL A 852 -31.03 28.27 -8.92
N GLY A 853 -29.70 28.42 -8.89
CA GLY A 853 -29.01 29.71 -8.94
C GLY A 853 -27.55 29.55 -9.29
N ALA A 854 -26.85 30.67 -9.47
CA ALA A 854 -25.42 30.70 -9.72
C ALA A 854 -24.79 32.05 -9.33
N ASP A 855 -23.46 32.06 -9.17
CA ASP A 855 -22.68 33.26 -8.91
C ASP A 855 -21.71 33.53 -10.07
N TRP A 856 -21.66 34.78 -10.55
CA TRP A 856 -20.61 35.29 -11.41
C TRP A 856 -19.24 35.16 -10.74
N GLY A 857 -18.24 34.71 -11.50
CA GLY A 857 -16.89 34.49 -10.99
C GLY A 857 -16.10 35.75 -10.65
N GLU A 858 -14.89 35.52 -10.15
CA GLU A 858 -13.93 36.58 -9.83
C GLU A 858 -12.62 36.39 -10.59
N GLY A 859 -11.87 37.49 -10.77
CA GLY A 859 -10.61 37.48 -11.51
C GLY A 859 -10.77 36.91 -12.92
N LYS A 860 -10.00 35.86 -13.24
CA LYS A 860 -10.01 35.21 -14.56
C LYS A 860 -11.37 34.63 -14.99
N ARG A 861 -12.29 34.40 -14.05
CA ARG A 861 -13.61 33.79 -14.31
C ARG A 861 -14.76 34.80 -14.23
N ALA A 862 -14.48 36.11 -14.19
CA ALA A 862 -15.49 37.16 -14.11
C ALA A 862 -16.54 37.12 -15.23
N HIS A 863 -16.21 36.56 -16.39
CA HIS A 863 -17.11 36.46 -17.55
C HIS A 863 -17.98 35.19 -17.57
N TRP A 864 -17.90 34.33 -16.55
CA TRP A 864 -18.64 33.08 -16.45
C TRP A 864 -19.36 32.94 -15.11
N LEU A 865 -20.48 32.22 -15.11
CA LEU A 865 -21.03 31.63 -13.89
C LEU A 865 -20.04 30.56 -13.39
N SER A 866 -19.69 30.59 -12.11
CA SER A 866 -18.55 29.82 -11.58
C SER A 866 -18.83 29.01 -10.31
N SER A 867 -19.97 29.28 -9.67
CA SER A 867 -20.48 28.66 -8.46
C SER A 867 -21.98 28.48 -8.69
N PHE A 868 -22.50 27.27 -8.56
CA PHE A 868 -23.88 26.94 -8.95
C PHE A 868 -24.65 26.44 -7.72
N THR A 869 -25.72 27.13 -7.34
CA THR A 869 -26.60 26.72 -6.24
C THR A 869 -27.41 25.50 -6.66
N ILE A 870 -27.28 24.42 -5.90
CA ILE A 870 -27.86 23.11 -6.18
C ILE A 870 -28.95 22.76 -5.17
N ALA A 871 -30.01 22.12 -5.63
CA ALA A 871 -31.18 21.79 -4.84
C ALA A 871 -31.66 20.34 -5.03
N CYS A 872 -32.20 19.78 -3.95
CA CYS A 872 -32.89 18.49 -3.88
C CYS A 872 -34.42 18.69 -3.95
N LYS A 873 -35.17 17.67 -4.36
CA LYS A 873 -36.63 17.73 -4.46
C LYS A 873 -37.31 17.51 -3.09
N SER A 874 -38.42 18.19 -2.81
CA SER A 874 -39.22 17.99 -1.60
C SER A 874 -40.69 18.32 -1.91
N GLY A 875 -41.46 17.30 -2.30
CA GLY A 875 -42.75 17.51 -2.96
C GLY A 875 -42.54 18.28 -4.27
N ASP A 876 -43.36 19.31 -4.51
CA ASP A 876 -43.28 20.14 -5.73
C ASP A 876 -42.25 21.28 -5.65
N LYS A 877 -41.40 21.29 -4.61
CA LYS A 877 -40.40 22.34 -4.37
C LYS A 877 -38.97 21.80 -4.46
N PHE A 878 -38.05 22.67 -4.84
CA PHE A 878 -36.62 22.42 -4.79
C PHE A 878 -36.00 23.17 -3.60
N LEU A 879 -35.28 22.44 -2.74
CA LEU A 879 -34.64 22.97 -1.55
C LEU A 879 -33.12 22.91 -1.71
N GLU A 880 -32.47 24.05 -1.54
CA GLU A 880 -31.03 24.23 -1.66
C GLU A 880 -30.28 23.32 -0.69
N ILE A 881 -29.16 22.76 -1.15
CA ILE A 881 -28.31 21.84 -0.38
C ILE A 881 -26.81 22.11 -0.59
N GLY A 882 -26.45 23.19 -1.29
CA GLY A 882 -25.06 23.59 -1.47
C GLY A 882 -24.85 24.57 -2.63
N LYS A 883 -23.58 24.99 -2.81
CA LYS A 883 -23.09 25.55 -4.08
C LYS A 883 -21.94 24.69 -4.61
N VAL A 884 -21.91 24.39 -5.90
CA VAL A 884 -20.84 23.63 -6.58
C VAL A 884 -20.05 24.54 -7.52
N GLY A 885 -18.72 24.58 -7.35
CA GLY A 885 -17.80 25.32 -8.23
C GLY A 885 -16.57 24.49 -8.62
N THR A 886 -16.62 23.17 -8.40
CA THR A 886 -15.50 22.24 -8.65
C THR A 886 -15.96 21.01 -9.42
N GLY A 887 -15.05 20.37 -10.16
CA GLY A 887 -15.38 19.33 -11.16
C GLY A 887 -15.60 19.90 -12.57
N ILE A 888 -15.84 21.20 -12.67
CA ILE A 888 -16.13 21.95 -13.90
C ILE A 888 -14.82 22.36 -14.60
N LYS A 889 -14.83 22.33 -15.93
CA LYS A 889 -13.67 22.58 -16.81
C LYS A 889 -13.63 24.02 -17.33
N GLU A 890 -12.45 24.46 -17.74
CA GLU A 890 -12.28 25.76 -18.45
C GLU A 890 -12.42 25.61 -19.98
N LYS A 891 -12.31 24.38 -20.50
CA LYS A 891 -12.53 24.03 -21.92
C LYS A 891 -13.59 22.94 -22.05
N GLU A 892 -14.44 23.03 -23.07
CA GLU A 892 -15.50 22.06 -23.35
C GLU A 892 -14.97 20.69 -23.79
N GLU A 893 -13.85 20.66 -24.51
CA GLU A 893 -13.13 19.44 -24.92
C GLU A 893 -12.72 18.54 -23.75
N GLU A 894 -12.59 19.09 -22.53
CA GLU A 894 -12.19 18.34 -21.34
C GLU A 894 -13.36 17.80 -20.50
N GLY A 895 -14.61 18.09 -20.91
CA GLY A 895 -15.84 17.81 -20.17
C GLY A 895 -16.64 19.08 -19.84
N VAL A 896 -17.66 18.95 -18.98
CA VAL A 896 -18.61 20.02 -18.66
C VAL A 896 -17.89 21.30 -18.22
N SER A 897 -18.08 22.38 -18.97
CA SER A 897 -17.32 23.62 -18.81
C SER A 897 -18.11 24.76 -18.16
N PHE A 898 -17.39 25.76 -17.63
CA PHE A 898 -18.01 27.00 -17.14
C PHE A 898 -18.75 27.75 -18.24
N LEU A 899 -18.25 27.73 -19.48
CA LEU A 899 -18.89 28.37 -20.64
C LEU A 899 -20.20 27.65 -21.00
N GLN A 900 -20.17 26.32 -21.08
CA GLN A 900 -21.33 25.48 -21.39
C GLN A 900 -22.45 25.72 -20.38
N LEU A 901 -22.17 25.61 -19.07
CA LEU A 901 -23.15 25.87 -18.02
C LEU A 901 -23.65 27.32 -18.04
N THR A 902 -22.77 28.30 -18.31
CA THR A 902 -23.18 29.71 -18.47
C THR A 902 -24.16 29.87 -19.63
N ASN A 903 -23.92 29.20 -20.76
CA ASN A 903 -24.78 29.27 -21.94
C ASN A 903 -26.12 28.56 -21.74
N MET A 904 -26.14 27.43 -21.02
CA MET A 904 -27.39 26.71 -20.68
C MET A 904 -28.26 27.49 -19.68
N LEU A 905 -27.64 28.20 -18.74
CA LEU A 905 -28.35 28.86 -17.64
C LEU A 905 -28.75 30.32 -17.95
N LYS A 906 -28.02 31.03 -18.83
CA LYS A 906 -28.37 32.40 -19.25
C LYS A 906 -29.82 32.57 -19.73
N PRO A 907 -30.38 31.69 -20.59
CA PRO A 907 -31.79 31.77 -21.01
C PRO A 907 -32.80 31.48 -19.88
N LEU A 908 -32.34 30.96 -18.75
CA LEU A 908 -33.16 30.53 -17.62
C LEU A 908 -33.16 31.52 -16.45
N ILE A 909 -32.44 32.64 -16.56
CA ILE A 909 -32.33 33.64 -15.48
C ILE A 909 -33.70 34.27 -15.20
N ILE A 910 -34.13 34.19 -13.94
CA ILE A 910 -35.35 34.81 -13.42
C ILE A 910 -35.04 36.17 -12.79
N SER A 911 -33.91 36.28 -12.08
CA SER A 911 -33.46 37.54 -11.48
C SER A 911 -31.95 37.54 -11.27
N GLU A 912 -31.34 38.72 -11.34
CA GLU A 912 -29.91 38.94 -11.14
C GLU A 912 -29.70 40.12 -10.19
N LYS A 913 -28.84 39.94 -9.17
CA LYS A 913 -28.54 40.96 -8.16
C LYS A 913 -27.05 40.96 -7.82
N GLY A 914 -26.29 41.84 -8.46
CA GLY A 914 -24.85 41.93 -8.27
C GLY A 914 -24.16 40.72 -8.86
N LYS A 915 -23.62 39.83 -8.01
CA LYS A 915 -22.99 38.57 -8.46
C LYS A 915 -23.95 37.38 -8.47
N GLU A 916 -25.04 37.42 -7.72
CA GLU A 916 -25.95 36.29 -7.56
C GLU A 916 -27.07 36.31 -8.61
N VAL A 917 -27.33 35.14 -9.18
CA VAL A 917 -28.28 34.89 -10.26
C VAL A 917 -29.22 33.77 -9.82
N ILE A 918 -30.53 33.96 -9.94
CA ILE A 918 -31.54 32.92 -9.71
C ILE A 918 -32.04 32.44 -11.07
N VAL A 919 -32.11 31.13 -11.26
CA VAL A 919 -32.49 30.49 -12.52
C VAL A 919 -33.71 29.59 -12.37
N LYS A 920 -34.46 29.42 -13.44
CA LYS A 920 -35.54 28.43 -13.52
C LYS A 920 -34.93 27.02 -13.37
N PRO A 921 -35.42 26.19 -12.43
CA PRO A 921 -34.94 24.81 -12.31
C PRO A 921 -35.18 24.04 -13.61
N SER A 922 -34.10 23.59 -14.26
CA SER A 922 -34.19 22.70 -15.44
C SER A 922 -32.92 21.90 -15.68
N VAL A 923 -31.74 22.47 -15.39
CA VAL A 923 -30.45 21.79 -15.59
C VAL A 923 -30.15 20.90 -14.39
N ILE A 924 -30.13 19.58 -14.61
CA ILE A 924 -29.81 18.57 -13.60
C ILE A 924 -28.33 18.15 -13.78
N ILE A 925 -27.62 18.04 -12.66
CA ILE A 925 -26.23 17.62 -12.60
C ILE A 925 -26.03 16.51 -11.57
N GLU A 926 -25.18 15.55 -11.90
CA GLU A 926 -24.75 14.53 -10.95
C GLU A 926 -23.62 15.12 -10.08
N VAL A 927 -23.83 15.13 -8.76
CA VAL A 927 -22.93 15.74 -7.78
C VAL A 927 -22.34 14.68 -6.85
N ASN A 928 -21.02 14.60 -6.82
CA ASN A 928 -20.25 13.82 -5.84
C ASN A 928 -19.82 14.73 -4.68
N TYR A 929 -19.77 14.21 -3.46
CA TYR A 929 -19.51 14.95 -2.23
C TYR A 929 -18.80 14.05 -1.20
N GLU A 930 -18.11 14.63 -0.22
CA GLU A 930 -17.39 13.86 0.81
C GLU A 930 -18.25 13.49 2.03
N GLU A 931 -19.30 14.26 2.34
CA GLU A 931 -20.18 14.11 3.51
C GLU A 931 -21.46 14.94 3.31
N ILE A 932 -22.61 14.52 3.87
CA ILE A 932 -23.79 15.36 4.05
C ILE A 932 -23.76 15.94 5.48
N GLN A 933 -24.01 17.23 5.65
CA GLN A 933 -23.90 17.91 6.94
C GLN A 933 -25.23 18.58 7.29
N LYS A 934 -25.59 18.68 8.57
CA LYS A 934 -26.71 19.54 8.98
C LYS A 934 -26.30 20.99 8.83
N SER A 935 -27.18 21.81 8.27
CA SER A 935 -26.94 23.22 8.00
C SER A 935 -28.17 24.05 8.32
N VAL A 936 -27.95 25.20 8.97
CA VAL A 936 -28.98 26.24 9.13
C VAL A 936 -28.95 27.26 7.99
N ASN A 937 -27.93 27.21 7.12
CA ASN A 937 -27.72 28.16 6.02
C ASN A 937 -28.48 27.79 4.74
N TYR A 938 -29.09 26.60 4.68
CA TYR A 938 -29.81 26.10 3.52
C TYR A 938 -31.20 25.60 3.94
N ASN A 939 -32.21 25.87 3.11
CA ASN A 939 -33.61 25.58 3.42
C ASN A 939 -33.97 24.08 3.40
N SER A 940 -33.11 23.20 2.87
CA SER A 940 -33.21 21.74 3.07
C SER A 940 -32.89 21.29 4.50
N GLY A 941 -32.22 22.12 5.30
CA GLY A 941 -31.63 21.73 6.59
C GLY A 941 -30.32 20.95 6.47
N TYR A 942 -29.82 20.73 5.24
CA TYR A 942 -28.60 19.98 4.94
C TYR A 942 -27.64 20.75 4.03
N ALA A 943 -26.38 20.31 3.98
CA ALA A 943 -25.34 20.84 3.09
C ALA A 943 -24.43 19.71 2.59
N LEU A 944 -24.08 19.73 1.30
CA LEU A 944 -23.05 18.85 0.77
C LEU A 944 -21.64 19.40 1.06
N ARG A 945 -20.77 18.55 1.60
CA ARG A 945 -19.35 18.87 1.86
C ARG A 945 -18.51 18.58 0.61
N PHE A 946 -17.81 19.60 0.11
CA PHE A 946 -16.99 19.53 -1.12
C PHE A 946 -17.73 18.97 -2.35
N PRO A 947 -18.90 19.52 -2.72
CA PRO A 947 -19.61 19.09 -3.92
C PRO A 947 -18.74 19.31 -5.17
N ARG A 948 -18.76 18.30 -6.03
CA ARG A 948 -18.06 18.23 -7.32
C ARG A 948 -19.04 17.78 -8.37
N LEU A 949 -19.17 18.57 -9.44
CA LEU A 949 -19.91 18.13 -10.62
C LEU A 949 -19.18 16.92 -11.24
N VAL A 950 -19.95 15.86 -11.52
CA VAL A 950 -19.48 14.66 -12.21
C VAL A 950 -19.81 14.77 -13.69
N ARG A 951 -21.08 15.05 -14.01
CA ARG A 951 -21.60 15.24 -15.37
C ARG A 951 -22.95 15.97 -15.34
N LEU A 952 -23.39 16.42 -16.51
CA LEU A 952 -24.79 16.77 -16.77
C LEU A 952 -25.66 15.50 -16.78
N ARG A 953 -26.92 15.62 -16.38
CA ARG A 953 -27.93 14.56 -16.41
C ARG A 953 -29.08 14.93 -17.33
N GLU A 954 -28.75 15.09 -18.61
CA GLU A 954 -29.69 15.32 -19.71
C GLU A 954 -30.64 14.12 -19.91
N ASP A 955 -30.29 12.96 -19.36
CA ASP A 955 -31.08 11.73 -19.32
C ASP A 955 -32.17 11.72 -18.23
N LYS A 956 -32.28 12.75 -17.39
CA LYS A 956 -33.24 12.83 -16.29
C LYS A 956 -34.24 13.97 -16.41
N SER A 957 -35.46 13.71 -15.94
CA SER A 957 -36.48 14.72 -15.70
C SER A 957 -36.37 15.36 -14.30
N LEU A 958 -37.02 16.50 -14.10
CA LEU A 958 -37.08 17.20 -12.80
C LEU A 958 -37.73 16.35 -11.68
N ASP A 959 -38.52 15.34 -12.04
CA ASP A 959 -39.14 14.43 -11.09
C ASP A 959 -38.18 13.35 -10.56
N GLU A 960 -37.06 13.12 -11.26
CA GLU A 960 -36.02 12.16 -10.91
C GLU A 960 -34.81 12.79 -10.19
N VAL A 961 -34.92 14.08 -9.85
CA VAL A 961 -33.98 14.78 -8.96
C VAL A 961 -34.03 14.13 -7.57
N SER A 962 -32.87 13.88 -6.98
CA SER A 962 -32.75 13.27 -5.65
C SER A 962 -33.54 14.08 -4.61
N ASP A 963 -34.36 13.39 -3.82
CA ASP A 963 -35.28 14.03 -2.87
C ASP A 963 -34.67 14.21 -1.46
N LEU A 964 -35.34 14.99 -0.63
CA LEU A 964 -34.94 15.26 0.75
C LEU A 964 -34.97 13.99 1.63
N SER A 965 -35.80 13.01 1.28
CA SER A 965 -35.88 11.73 1.99
C SER A 965 -34.62 10.91 1.78
N MET A 966 -34.16 10.79 0.53
CA MET A 966 -32.90 10.16 0.12
C MET A 966 -31.70 10.89 0.72
N VAL A 967 -31.70 12.23 0.70
CA VAL A 967 -30.66 13.05 1.38
C VAL A 967 -30.57 12.72 2.87
N LYS A 968 -31.72 12.60 3.55
CA LYS A 968 -31.78 12.26 4.98
C LYS A 968 -31.33 10.82 5.24
N GLU A 969 -31.77 9.87 4.41
CA GLU A 969 -31.36 8.47 4.49
C GLU A 969 -29.84 8.32 4.32
N LEU A 970 -29.25 8.99 3.33
CA LEU A 970 -27.80 9.02 3.11
C LEU A 970 -27.06 9.72 4.25
N TYR A 971 -27.62 10.80 4.81
CA TYR A 971 -27.06 11.48 5.99
C TYR A 971 -27.02 10.58 7.24
N ASP A 972 -28.07 9.81 7.48
CA ASP A 972 -28.13 8.89 8.64
C ASP A 972 -27.25 7.65 8.39
N LYS A 973 -27.25 7.08 7.17
CA LYS A 973 -26.35 5.97 6.77
C LYS A 973 -24.87 6.30 6.90
N GLN A 974 -24.43 7.53 6.59
CA GLN A 974 -23.00 7.88 6.56
C GLN A 974 -22.29 7.75 7.93
N ARG A 975 -23.04 7.61 9.04
CA ARG A 975 -22.50 7.55 10.42
C ARG A 975 -22.84 6.27 11.18
N GLY A 976 -23.22 5.20 10.48
CA GLY A 976 -23.48 3.88 11.09
C GLY A 976 -24.55 3.93 12.20
N ARG A 977 -25.69 4.57 11.90
CA ARG A 977 -26.82 4.74 12.83
C ARG A 977 -27.94 3.74 12.57
#